data_AF-A0AAV6JPY5-F1
#
_entry.id   AF-A0AAV6JPY5-F1
#
_cell.length_a   1.000
_cell.length_b   1.000
_cell.length_c   1.000
_cell.angle_alpha   90.00
_cell.angle_beta   90.00
_cell.angle_gamma   90.00
#
_symmetry.space_group_name_H-M   'P 1'
#
loop_
_entity.id
_entity.type
_entity.pdbx_description
1 polymer ?
#
loop_
_entity_poly.entity_id
_entity_poly.type
_entity_poly.pdbx_seq_one_letter_code
_entity_poly.pdbx_strand_id
1 'polypeptide(L)'
;MALADLNTSASLFSCAGHILPRTPPVRGTTAALPAGLWRADYPRDDSRGPFLSSRVYSATWGPSCVTSTHLMPRGTKSLCGQLLATCQSHDLFTRHHVSGRVLWKKMASTSLGFPSLRLQFPSQSSPNLPSRHPTHRLIIRASVSSEKPSPLPPKAEKPTSLPIRKIPGNYGLPLIGPLRDRLDYFYNQGRDDYFKSRIQKYQSTVFRVNMPPGPFISANPNVVVLLDGKSFPVLFDVTKVEKKDLFTGTYMPSVDLTGGHRVLSYLDPSEPSHGKLKRLMFFLLKSSRDRVIPEFHDAYTALFETLESDMAQKGKSSFGDANDQAAFNFLAGSLYGTNPVNTQLKTDGPKLVTKWVLFQLGPLLTLGLPKLIEELTVHSFRLPPFLVKNDYKRLYDFFYNASTPILDEAERIGVSREEACHNLLFATCFNSFGGMKFFFPNMMKWIGRAGVKLHTELAQEIRSVVRSNGGEVTMGAMEKMELMKSVVYESLRIEPPVPLQFGRAKRDMVIESHDAAFEVREGEMLFGFQPFATKDPKIFERSEEFVPGRFVGEEGEGLLRHVLWSNGPETESPTEGNKQCAGKDFVVLVSRLLVVEFFLRYDSFEIEVGKSPLGAKVTVTSNGGAGEVITCTGSVAACSSTDLFSTATEVQEHRMITRGECFGGGGGGPKLENSIKGNAMVHGILFEFKAGDVKFTDFFWLFLAEKMSYSLADFVCVGIGKIKSGSFFDNDNIRMGKRLVRRWCRAEMEKMARQ
;
A
#
# COMPACT_ATOMS: atom_id res chain seq x y z
N MET A 1 -19.40 -20.06 -33.92
CA MET A 1 -19.91 -20.51 -35.25
C MET A 1 -19.78 -19.31 -36.19
N ALA A 2 -19.23 -19.39 -37.40
CA ALA A 2 -18.44 -20.42 -38.10
C ALA A 2 -17.46 -19.65 -39.03
N LEU A 3 -16.16 -19.95 -39.06
CA LEU A 3 -15.47 -20.82 -40.03
C LEU A 3 -15.84 -20.59 -41.52
N ALA A 4 -14.86 -20.10 -42.29
CA ALA A 4 -14.63 -20.47 -43.70
C ALA A 4 -13.18 -20.12 -44.10
N ASP A 5 -12.45 -21.09 -44.66
CA ASP A 5 -11.10 -20.94 -45.20
C ASP A 5 -11.07 -20.25 -46.58
N LEU A 6 -9.91 -19.73 -46.97
CA LEU A 6 -9.55 -19.50 -48.37
C LEU A 6 -8.09 -19.90 -48.64
N ASN A 7 -7.84 -20.47 -49.82
CA ASN A 7 -6.74 -21.41 -50.04
C ASN A 7 -5.87 -21.02 -51.26
N THR A 8 -4.55 -21.21 -51.13
CA THR A 8 -3.51 -21.45 -52.17
C THR A 8 -3.51 -20.74 -53.54
N SER A 9 -2.39 -20.08 -53.85
CA SER A 9 -1.50 -20.26 -55.05
C SER A 9 -0.45 -19.14 -55.08
N ALA A 10 0.75 -19.22 -55.69
CA ALA A 10 1.38 -20.25 -56.54
C ALA A 10 2.91 -20.37 -56.27
N SER A 11 3.54 -21.40 -56.82
CA SER A 11 4.96 -21.74 -56.70
C SER A 11 5.80 -21.30 -57.91
N LEU A 12 7.13 -21.14 -57.73
CA LEU A 12 8.12 -21.24 -58.80
C LEU A 12 9.41 -21.97 -58.33
N PHE A 13 10.08 -22.61 -59.28
CA PHE A 13 11.12 -23.65 -59.10
C PHE A 13 12.56 -23.11 -58.97
N SER A 14 13.43 -23.85 -58.28
CA SER A 14 14.58 -24.56 -58.89
C SER A 14 15.29 -25.49 -57.89
N CYS A 15 16.04 -26.49 -58.39
CA CYS A 15 16.55 -27.64 -57.61
C CYS A 15 18.10 -27.76 -57.60
N ALA A 16 18.54 -28.71 -56.77
CA ALA A 16 19.72 -29.60 -56.91
C ALA A 16 21.03 -29.23 -56.18
N GLY A 17 21.63 -30.23 -55.50
CA GLY A 17 22.95 -30.15 -54.88
C GLY A 17 23.20 -31.10 -53.70
N HIS A 18 23.17 -32.43 -53.89
CA HIS A 18 23.73 -33.39 -52.91
C HIS A 18 25.27 -33.33 -52.90
N ILE A 19 25.92 -33.64 -51.77
CA ILE A 19 27.07 -34.58 -51.63
C ILE A 19 27.51 -34.71 -50.15
N LEU A 20 27.80 -35.95 -49.72
CA LEU A 20 28.51 -36.32 -48.48
C LEU A 20 29.91 -36.86 -48.82
N PRO A 21 30.91 -36.70 -47.94
CA PRO A 21 31.69 -37.88 -47.48
C PRO A 21 31.93 -37.86 -45.96
N ARG A 22 31.70 -38.96 -45.21
CA ARG A 22 32.54 -40.17 -45.02
C ARG A 22 33.87 -39.95 -44.25
N THR A 23 33.97 -40.60 -43.08
CA THR A 23 35.18 -40.92 -42.30
C THR A 23 35.99 -42.06 -42.94
N PRO A 24 37.29 -42.27 -42.60
CA PRO A 24 37.75 -43.27 -41.60
C PRO A 24 39.14 -42.93 -40.93
N PRO A 25 39.98 -43.86 -40.37
CA PRO A 25 39.77 -44.74 -39.19
C PRO A 25 40.94 -44.81 -38.12
N VAL A 26 40.58 -45.20 -36.88
CA VAL A 26 41.19 -46.19 -35.93
C VAL A 26 42.72 -46.23 -35.58
N ARG A 27 43.03 -46.14 -34.27
CA ARG A 27 43.86 -47.06 -33.39
C ARG A 27 43.80 -46.51 -31.93
N GLY A 28 43.44 -47.27 -30.88
CA GLY A 28 44.28 -48.16 -30.04
C GLY A 28 45.04 -47.36 -28.93
N THR A 29 45.10 -47.68 -27.63
CA THR A 29 44.77 -48.88 -26.81
C THR A 29 44.80 -48.55 -25.29
N THR A 30 44.23 -49.42 -24.42
CA THR A 30 44.51 -49.64 -22.96
C THR A 30 44.45 -48.45 -21.97
N ALA A 31 43.57 -48.38 -20.95
CA ALA A 31 43.28 -49.27 -19.80
C ALA A 31 44.22 -49.12 -18.58
N ALA A 32 43.68 -48.64 -17.43
CA ALA A 32 43.93 -49.12 -16.05
C ALA A 32 43.31 -48.20 -14.97
N LEU A 33 42.52 -48.79 -14.06
CA LEU A 33 42.38 -48.32 -12.66
C LEU A 33 43.49 -48.98 -11.82
N PRO A 34 43.78 -48.49 -10.60
CA PRO A 34 43.37 -49.32 -9.46
C PRO A 34 42.88 -48.52 -8.23
N ALA A 35 42.37 -49.26 -7.23
CA ALA A 35 41.86 -48.75 -5.96
C ALA A 35 42.56 -49.39 -4.75
N GLY A 36 42.34 -48.81 -3.56
CA GLY A 36 42.63 -49.38 -2.24
C GLY A 36 43.60 -48.54 -1.41
N LEU A 37 43.46 -48.23 -0.11
CA LEU A 37 42.79 -48.79 1.09
C LEU A 37 43.86 -49.03 2.19
N TRP A 38 43.41 -49.21 3.45
CA TRP A 38 44.17 -49.42 4.72
C TRP A 38 44.52 -48.12 5.48
N ARG A 39 43.86 -47.81 6.62
CA ARG A 39 43.97 -48.34 8.02
C ARG A 39 45.16 -47.71 8.80
N ALA A 40 45.12 -47.42 10.11
CA ALA A 40 44.05 -47.37 11.13
C ALA A 40 44.56 -46.65 12.42
N ASP A 41 43.68 -46.54 13.43
CA ASP A 41 43.93 -46.48 14.89
C ASP A 41 44.29 -45.15 15.65
N TYR A 42 43.63 -45.02 16.81
CA TYR A 42 43.81 -44.12 17.99
C TYR A 42 44.87 -44.74 18.97
N PRO A 43 45.23 -44.23 20.19
CA PRO A 43 44.60 -43.18 21.04
C PRO A 43 45.55 -42.24 21.88
N ARG A 44 44.93 -41.43 22.78
CA ARG A 44 45.39 -40.91 24.11
C ARG A 44 46.49 -39.83 24.26
N ASP A 45 46.03 -38.67 24.74
CA ASP A 45 46.18 -38.12 26.12
C ASP A 45 47.52 -37.61 26.73
N ASP A 46 47.35 -36.47 27.40
CA ASP A 46 48.04 -35.85 28.56
C ASP A 46 49.45 -35.18 28.55
N SER A 47 49.42 -34.00 29.18
CA SER A 47 50.38 -33.01 29.71
C SER A 47 51.92 -33.14 29.75
N ARG A 48 52.57 -31.98 29.50
CA ARG A 48 53.67 -31.43 30.34
C ARG A 48 53.98 -29.93 30.05
N GLY A 49 54.02 -29.09 31.11
CA GLY A 49 54.66 -27.75 31.13
C GLY A 49 56.08 -27.81 31.75
N PRO A 50 56.68 -26.74 32.36
CA PRO A 50 56.10 -25.44 32.77
C PRO A 50 57.03 -24.20 32.56
N PHE A 51 56.87 -23.15 33.41
CA PHE A 51 57.57 -21.83 33.54
C PHE A 51 57.00 -20.68 32.68
N LEU A 52 56.69 -19.46 33.17
CA LEU A 52 56.91 -18.76 34.47
C LEU A 52 55.76 -17.74 34.83
N SER A 53 55.51 -17.55 36.14
CA SER A 53 55.08 -16.32 36.87
C SER A 53 54.01 -15.36 36.24
N SER A 54 52.73 -15.29 36.66
CA SER A 54 52.11 -14.71 37.91
C SER A 54 52.28 -13.18 38.09
N ARG A 55 51.31 -12.31 38.46
CA ARG A 55 49.83 -12.24 38.64
C ARG A 55 49.54 -10.84 39.30
N VAL A 56 48.26 -10.45 39.46
CA VAL A 56 47.71 -9.37 40.36
C VAL A 56 47.39 -7.98 39.76
N TYR A 57 46.35 -7.35 40.35
CA TYR A 57 45.54 -6.18 39.94
C TYR A 57 46.07 -4.80 40.40
N SER A 58 45.58 -3.73 39.73
CA SER A 58 44.89 -2.53 40.31
C SER A 58 45.36 -1.11 39.88
N ALA A 59 44.35 -0.29 39.53
CA ALA A 59 44.13 1.15 39.73
C ALA A 59 45.20 2.25 39.42
N THR A 60 44.83 3.15 38.49
CA THR A 60 44.99 4.64 38.50
C THR A 60 46.37 5.32 38.61
N TRP A 61 46.61 6.35 37.78
CA TRP A 61 46.99 7.77 38.09
C TRP A 61 47.66 8.44 36.85
N GLY A 62 47.49 9.76 36.67
CA GLY A 62 48.20 10.59 35.67
C GLY A 62 49.54 11.15 36.21
N PRO A 63 50.44 11.73 35.37
CA PRO A 63 50.41 13.16 34.97
C PRO A 63 50.99 13.43 33.54
N SER A 64 51.43 14.62 33.08
CA SER A 64 50.83 15.99 32.95
C SER A 64 51.72 16.89 32.04
N CYS A 65 51.26 18.12 31.69
CA CYS A 65 52.00 19.21 30.99
C CYS A 65 52.25 19.03 29.47
N VAL A 66 52.29 20.08 28.61
CA VAL A 66 52.74 21.49 28.76
C VAL A 66 51.73 22.54 28.21
N THR A 67 51.92 23.81 28.60
CA THR A 67 51.04 24.99 28.52
C THR A 67 51.43 26.08 27.49
N SER A 68 50.45 26.91 27.06
CA SER A 68 50.56 28.40 26.97
C SER A 68 49.25 29.06 26.51
N THR A 69 48.55 29.80 27.40
CA THR A 69 48.47 31.29 27.52
C THR A 69 47.59 31.99 26.45
N HIS A 70 46.40 32.54 26.76
CA HIS A 70 45.99 33.67 27.63
C HIS A 70 46.02 35.06 26.97
N LEU A 71 44.85 35.71 26.88
CA LEU A 71 44.65 37.13 27.18
C LEU A 71 43.17 37.44 27.56
N MET A 72 43.02 38.33 28.54
CA MET A 72 41.80 38.86 29.21
C MET A 72 41.59 40.34 28.72
N PRO A 73 40.78 41.29 29.29
CA PRO A 73 40.11 41.32 30.63
C PRO A 73 38.76 42.12 30.84
N ARG A 74 38.12 41.85 32.02
CA ARG A 74 37.33 42.75 32.94
C ARG A 74 36.02 43.42 32.42
N GLY A 75 34.98 43.69 33.24
CA GLY A 75 34.68 43.55 34.70
C GLY A 75 33.27 44.19 35.00
N THR A 76 32.76 44.51 36.21
CA THR A 76 33.14 44.29 37.64
C THR A 76 32.02 44.83 38.59
N LYS A 77 31.92 44.34 39.86
CA LYS A 77 31.10 44.87 41.02
C LYS A 77 29.56 44.69 40.97
N SER A 78 28.75 44.78 42.05
CA SER A 78 28.90 44.48 43.51
C SER A 78 27.56 44.75 44.28
N LEU A 79 27.14 43.82 45.17
CA LEU A 79 26.19 43.89 46.32
C LEU A 79 25.04 44.95 46.43
N CYS A 80 23.80 44.44 46.60
CA CYS A 80 22.82 44.70 47.69
C CYS A 80 21.55 43.82 47.46
N GLY A 81 20.75 43.31 48.41
CA GLY A 81 20.85 43.20 49.88
C GLY A 81 19.48 42.89 50.53
N GLN A 82 19.33 41.75 51.25
CA GLN A 82 18.25 41.37 52.22
C GLN A 82 16.79 41.26 51.65
N LEU A 83 15.76 40.60 52.23
CA LEU A 83 15.47 39.83 53.48
C LEU A 83 14.74 38.50 53.10
N LEU A 84 14.94 37.34 53.76
CA LEU A 84 14.17 36.75 54.90
C LEU A 84 12.63 36.69 54.73
N ALA A 85 11.87 35.66 55.15
CA ALA A 85 12.12 34.28 55.63
C ALA A 85 10.78 33.50 55.82
N THR A 86 10.85 32.17 56.00
CA THR A 86 9.89 31.25 56.73
C THR A 86 8.39 31.23 56.34
N CYS A 87 7.69 30.10 56.07
CA CYS A 87 7.50 28.80 56.75
C CYS A 87 6.32 28.75 57.78
N GLN A 88 5.57 27.63 57.75
CA GLN A 88 4.56 27.11 58.72
C GLN A 88 3.09 27.61 58.74
N SER A 89 2.20 26.72 58.28
CA SER A 89 0.93 26.22 58.86
C SER A 89 0.35 26.82 60.17
N HIS A 90 -0.97 27.14 60.16
CA HIS A 90 -1.99 26.41 60.96
C HIS A 90 -3.45 26.86 60.64
N ASP A 91 -4.42 26.10 61.16
CA ASP A 91 -5.87 26.17 60.91
C ASP A 91 -6.61 27.43 61.38
N LEU A 92 -7.82 27.64 60.85
CA LEU A 92 -8.96 28.13 61.64
C LEU A 92 -10.32 27.57 61.16
N PHE A 93 -11.05 26.95 62.09
CA PHE A 93 -12.49 26.64 62.03
C PHE A 93 -13.33 27.95 61.96
N THR A 94 -14.63 28.00 61.64
CA THR A 94 -15.74 27.14 62.13
C THR A 94 -16.99 27.22 61.23
N ARG A 95 -17.83 26.16 61.25
CA ARG A 95 -19.18 26.09 60.64
C ARG A 95 -20.30 26.47 61.62
N HIS A 96 -21.49 26.81 61.10
CA HIS A 96 -22.80 26.34 61.59
C HIS A 96 -23.86 26.52 60.46
N HIS A 97 -25.01 25.82 60.35
CA HIS A 97 -25.41 24.43 60.71
C HIS A 97 -26.88 24.18 60.28
N VAL A 98 -27.23 23.10 59.54
CA VAL A 98 -28.53 22.34 59.53
C VAL A 98 -28.25 21.05 58.71
N SER A 99 -28.01 19.86 59.28
CA SER A 99 -28.93 18.84 59.85
C SER A 99 -29.84 18.13 58.82
N GLY A 100 -29.84 16.80 58.65
CA GLY A 100 -29.02 15.77 59.30
C GLY A 100 -29.42 14.31 59.00
N ARG A 101 -28.77 13.37 59.72
CA ARG A 101 -29.01 11.90 59.80
C ARG A 101 -28.76 11.02 58.56
N VAL A 102 -27.62 10.31 58.60
CA VAL A 102 -27.46 8.96 58.04
C VAL A 102 -26.90 8.06 59.16
N LEU A 103 -27.38 6.81 59.25
CA LEU A 103 -27.05 5.88 60.34
C LEU A 103 -26.72 4.50 59.76
N TRP A 104 -25.61 3.91 60.20
CA TRP A 104 -25.04 2.69 59.62
C TRP A 104 -25.72 1.42 60.15
N LYS A 105 -26.08 0.46 59.27
CA LYS A 105 -26.31 -0.95 59.67
C LYS A 105 -26.07 -1.92 58.50
N LYS A 106 -25.68 -3.15 58.85
CA LYS A 106 -25.30 -4.25 57.94
C LYS A 106 -26.52 -4.97 57.34
N MET A 107 -26.37 -5.48 56.11
CA MET A 107 -26.77 -6.82 55.63
C MET A 107 -26.08 -7.02 54.25
N ALA A 108 -25.28 -8.07 54.02
CA ALA A 108 -25.68 -9.45 53.70
C ALA A 108 -26.42 -9.56 52.35
N SER A 109 -25.73 -10.07 51.32
CA SER A 109 -26.29 -10.40 50.02
C SER A 109 -26.26 -11.91 49.81
N THR A 110 -27.39 -12.51 49.47
CA THR A 110 -27.57 -13.94 49.21
C THR A 110 -27.73 -14.19 47.71
N SER A 111 -27.26 -15.35 47.24
CA SER A 111 -27.26 -15.73 45.83
C SER A 111 -28.25 -16.86 45.52
N LEU A 112 -29.18 -16.58 44.62
CA LEU A 112 -30.03 -17.51 43.85
C LEU A 112 -30.28 -16.80 42.49
N GLY A 113 -30.37 -17.42 41.32
CA GLY A 113 -30.37 -18.84 40.96
C GLY A 113 -31.45 -19.12 39.88
N PHE A 114 -31.00 -19.61 38.71
CA PHE A 114 -31.74 -20.28 37.61
C PHE A 114 -32.29 -19.44 36.42
N PRO A 115 -32.53 -20.06 35.23
CA PRO A 115 -31.90 -21.27 34.66
C PRO A 115 -31.42 -21.11 33.20
N SER A 116 -30.46 -21.94 32.78
CA SER A 116 -30.20 -22.20 31.35
C SER A 116 -30.92 -23.48 30.90
N LEU A 117 -31.74 -23.39 29.85
CA LEU A 117 -32.40 -24.56 29.25
C LEU A 117 -31.42 -25.36 28.38
N ARG A 118 -31.21 -26.63 28.73
CA ARG A 118 -30.69 -27.68 27.83
C ARG A 118 -31.81 -28.69 27.58
N LEU A 119 -32.01 -29.07 26.32
CA LEU A 119 -32.83 -30.22 25.95
C LEU A 119 -31.95 -31.47 25.78
N GLN A 120 -32.43 -32.61 26.28
CA GLN A 120 -31.87 -33.96 26.10
C GLN A 120 -32.53 -34.60 24.85
N PHE A 121 -31.98 -35.62 24.19
CA PHE A 121 -31.85 -37.05 24.58
C PHE A 121 -31.23 -37.84 23.39
N PRO A 122 -30.96 -39.17 23.45
CA PRO A 122 -30.60 -40.03 24.58
C PRO A 122 -29.29 -40.82 24.33
N SER A 123 -28.81 -41.60 25.33
CA SER A 123 -27.78 -42.64 25.14
C SER A 123 -28.36 -44.05 25.33
N GLN A 124 -27.66 -45.08 24.83
CA GLN A 124 -27.97 -46.49 25.08
C GLN A 124 -26.93 -47.17 25.99
N SER A 125 -27.44 -47.76 27.08
CA SER A 125 -26.97 -48.95 27.85
C SER A 125 -25.50 -49.45 27.77
N SER A 126 -24.77 -49.35 28.89
CA SER A 126 -24.37 -50.44 29.85
C SER A 126 -24.02 -51.88 29.39
N PRO A 127 -23.31 -52.73 30.20
CA PRO A 127 -22.57 -52.49 31.48
C PRO A 127 -21.23 -53.29 31.70
N ASN A 128 -20.56 -53.05 32.86
CA ASN A 128 -19.93 -54.02 33.81
C ASN A 128 -18.46 -53.74 34.30
N LEU A 129 -18.35 -53.22 35.55
CA LEU A 129 -17.69 -53.78 36.78
C LEU A 129 -16.37 -54.61 36.70
N PRO A 130 -15.61 -54.78 37.82
CA PRO A 130 -15.05 -53.80 38.79
C PRO A 130 -13.58 -54.14 39.22
N SER A 131 -12.96 -53.40 40.17
CA SER A 131 -12.26 -53.97 41.38
C SER A 131 -11.17 -53.07 42.03
N ARG A 132 -11.42 -52.75 43.32
CA ARG A 132 -10.51 -52.62 44.49
C ARG A 132 -9.32 -51.62 44.56
N HIS A 133 -9.40 -50.82 45.63
CA HIS A 133 -8.38 -50.10 46.43
C HIS A 133 -7.19 -50.98 46.92
N PRO A 134 -6.12 -50.46 47.59
CA PRO A 134 -6.02 -49.17 48.29
C PRO A 134 -4.73 -48.32 48.21
N THR A 135 -4.84 -47.16 48.85
CA THR A 135 -3.90 -46.07 49.16
C THR A 135 -2.44 -46.41 49.49
N HIS A 136 -1.52 -45.53 49.08
CA HIS A 136 -0.42 -45.06 49.92
C HIS A 136 -0.20 -43.54 49.74
N ARG A 137 -0.15 -42.78 50.84
CA ARG A 137 0.33 -41.39 50.85
C ARG A 137 1.84 -41.38 51.09
N LEU A 138 2.60 -40.71 50.23
CA LEU A 138 3.96 -40.25 50.54
C LEU A 138 4.11 -38.79 50.11
N ILE A 139 4.55 -37.95 51.05
CA ILE A 139 4.88 -36.55 50.83
C ILE A 139 6.37 -36.49 50.50
N ILE A 140 6.73 -36.01 49.31
CA ILE A 140 8.13 -35.75 48.93
C ILE A 140 8.26 -34.31 48.45
N ARG A 141 9.32 -33.63 48.92
CA ARG A 141 9.65 -32.24 48.61
C ARG A 141 9.96 -32.08 47.11
N ALA A 142 9.39 -31.07 46.47
CA ALA A 142 9.78 -30.68 45.12
C ALA A 142 11.06 -29.82 45.14
N SER A 143 12.16 -30.38 44.65
CA SER A 143 13.35 -29.64 44.24
C SER A 143 13.20 -29.18 42.79
N VAL A 144 13.23 -27.87 42.54
CA VAL A 144 13.10 -27.30 41.19
C VAL A 144 14.45 -27.43 40.46
N SER A 145 14.58 -28.41 39.57
CA SER A 145 15.67 -28.48 38.59
C SER A 145 15.28 -27.72 37.32
N SER A 146 16.15 -26.82 36.85
CA SER A 146 15.92 -26.01 35.66
C SER A 146 16.50 -26.65 34.40
N GLU A 147 15.79 -27.63 33.83
CA GLU A 147 16.11 -28.16 32.51
C GLU A 147 15.51 -27.29 31.39
N LYS A 148 16.36 -26.92 30.42
CA LYS A 148 15.91 -26.29 29.17
C LYS A 148 15.14 -27.32 28.33
N PRO A 149 13.98 -26.96 27.72
CA PRO A 149 13.34 -27.82 26.74
C PRO A 149 14.29 -28.05 25.55
N SER A 150 14.60 -29.32 25.26
CA SER A 150 15.26 -29.67 24.00
C SER A 150 14.30 -29.44 22.83
N PRO A 151 14.78 -28.97 21.65
CA PRO A 151 13.91 -28.76 20.51
C PRO A 151 13.30 -30.08 20.04
N LEU A 152 11.97 -30.10 19.86
CA LEU A 152 11.27 -31.22 19.25
C LEU A 152 11.79 -31.43 17.81
N PRO A 153 11.97 -32.70 17.36
CA PRO A 153 12.36 -32.96 15.98
C PRO A 153 11.31 -32.42 15.00
N PRO A 154 11.72 -31.97 13.80
CA PRO A 154 10.79 -31.44 12.81
C PRO A 154 9.73 -32.49 12.46
N LYS A 155 8.46 -32.07 12.53
CA LYS A 155 7.31 -32.90 12.18
C LYS A 155 7.44 -33.33 10.71
N ALA A 156 7.62 -34.62 10.47
CA ALA A 156 7.86 -35.15 9.13
C ALA A 156 6.79 -34.67 8.16
N GLU A 157 7.21 -34.02 7.07
CA GLU A 157 6.30 -33.57 6.02
C GLU A 157 5.65 -34.80 5.37
N LYS A 158 4.32 -34.76 5.17
CA LYS A 158 3.61 -35.89 4.56
C LYS A 158 4.15 -36.11 3.14
N PRO A 159 4.40 -37.37 2.71
CA PRO A 159 4.84 -37.62 1.35
C PRO A 159 3.76 -37.18 0.36
N THR A 160 4.15 -36.31 -0.58
CA THR A 160 3.28 -35.78 -1.64
C THR A 160 2.84 -36.90 -2.59
N SER A 161 1.55 -36.93 -2.94
CA SER A 161 0.98 -37.86 -3.92
C SER A 161 1.10 -37.39 -5.37
N LEU A 162 1.45 -36.12 -5.60
CA LEU A 162 1.67 -35.55 -6.92
C LEU A 162 3.04 -35.91 -7.49
N PRO A 163 3.18 -36.01 -8.84
CA PRO A 163 4.47 -36.24 -9.47
C PRO A 163 5.43 -35.07 -9.23
N ILE A 164 6.63 -35.37 -8.74
CA ILE A 164 7.71 -34.40 -8.62
C ILE A 164 8.24 -34.07 -10.02
N ARG A 165 8.24 -32.78 -10.38
CA ARG A 165 8.74 -32.26 -11.66
C ARG A 165 9.87 -31.26 -11.40
N LYS A 166 10.86 -31.24 -12.28
CA LYS A 166 11.84 -30.15 -12.33
C LYS A 166 11.12 -28.84 -12.70
N ILE A 167 11.39 -27.76 -11.97
CA ILE A 167 10.84 -26.43 -12.29
C ILE A 167 11.31 -26.00 -13.69
N PRO A 168 10.39 -25.75 -14.64
CA PRO A 168 10.72 -25.32 -16.00
C PRO A 168 11.16 -23.85 -16.06
N GLY A 169 11.66 -23.40 -17.21
CA GLY A 169 12.17 -22.04 -17.41
C GLY A 169 13.67 -21.89 -17.15
N ASN A 170 14.20 -20.71 -17.49
CA ASN A 170 15.60 -20.32 -17.29
C ASN A 170 15.72 -18.79 -17.27
N TYR A 171 16.90 -18.28 -16.89
CA TYR A 171 17.16 -16.85 -16.71
C TYR A 171 17.86 -16.18 -17.92
N GLY A 172 18.09 -16.91 -19.01
CA GLY A 172 18.87 -16.44 -20.16
C GLY A 172 20.36 -16.25 -19.85
N LEU A 173 21.04 -15.46 -20.70
CA LEU A 173 22.44 -15.06 -20.47
C LEU A 173 22.49 -13.94 -19.41
N PRO A 174 23.57 -13.85 -18.60
CA PRO A 174 23.77 -12.75 -17.65
C PRO A 174 23.63 -11.37 -18.33
N LEU A 175 23.03 -10.42 -17.63
CA LEU A 175 22.63 -9.07 -18.10
C LEU A 175 21.57 -9.07 -19.22
N ILE A 176 21.77 -9.82 -20.30
CA ILE A 176 20.93 -9.82 -21.50
C ILE A 176 19.55 -10.44 -21.23
N GLY A 177 19.51 -11.57 -20.52
CA GLY A 177 18.27 -12.25 -20.13
C GLY A 177 17.37 -11.37 -19.27
N PRO A 178 17.85 -10.86 -18.11
CA PRO A 178 17.11 -9.92 -17.28
C PRO A 178 16.65 -8.66 -18.01
N LEU A 179 17.49 -8.07 -18.85
CA LEU A 179 17.11 -6.89 -19.63
C LEU A 179 15.99 -7.22 -20.62
N ARG A 180 16.09 -8.32 -21.38
CA ARG A 180 15.05 -8.75 -22.30
C ARG A 180 13.72 -9.01 -21.58
N ASP A 181 13.76 -9.77 -20.48
CA ASP A 181 12.57 -10.06 -19.67
C ASP A 181 11.94 -8.77 -19.09
N ARG A 182 12.76 -7.81 -18.64
CA ARG A 182 12.29 -6.47 -18.22
C ARG A 182 11.59 -5.71 -19.36
N LEU A 183 12.15 -5.74 -20.57
CA LEU A 183 11.54 -5.08 -21.73
C LEU A 183 10.24 -5.76 -22.16
N ASP A 184 10.15 -7.09 -22.05
CA ASP A 184 8.92 -7.84 -22.30
C ASP A 184 7.85 -7.49 -21.26
N TYR A 185 8.20 -7.49 -19.98
CA TYR A 185 7.32 -7.18 -18.85
C TYR A 185 6.70 -5.77 -18.92
N PHE A 186 7.50 -4.74 -19.24
CA PHE A 186 6.99 -3.36 -19.29
C PHE A 186 6.40 -2.94 -20.64
N TYR A 187 6.95 -3.42 -21.77
CA TYR A 187 6.66 -2.81 -23.08
C TYR A 187 6.21 -3.80 -24.16
N ASN A 188 6.91 -4.93 -24.33
CA ASN A 188 6.68 -5.77 -25.52
C ASN A 188 5.49 -6.73 -25.36
N GLN A 189 5.19 -7.14 -24.12
CA GLN A 189 4.04 -7.99 -23.75
C GLN A 189 3.15 -7.29 -22.73
N GLY A 190 3.74 -6.60 -21.75
CA GLY A 190 3.02 -6.13 -20.57
C GLY A 190 2.91 -7.22 -19.51
N ARG A 191 2.73 -6.80 -18.25
CA ARG A 191 2.84 -7.66 -17.05
C ARG A 191 2.02 -8.94 -17.10
N ASP A 192 0.75 -8.86 -17.52
CA ASP A 192 -0.15 -10.01 -17.42
C ASP A 192 0.19 -11.06 -18.49
N ASP A 193 0.37 -10.64 -19.75
CA ASP A 193 0.71 -11.54 -20.86
C ASP A 193 2.16 -12.05 -20.77
N TYR A 194 3.05 -11.33 -20.10
CA TYR A 194 4.36 -11.82 -19.70
C TYR A 194 4.26 -13.13 -18.90
N PHE A 195 3.29 -13.23 -17.97
CA PHE A 195 3.04 -14.45 -17.23
C PHE A 195 2.20 -15.47 -18.01
N LYS A 196 1.12 -15.07 -18.70
CA LYS A 196 0.26 -16.01 -19.47
C LYS A 196 1.05 -16.77 -20.54
N SER A 197 1.88 -16.08 -21.30
CA SER A 197 2.73 -16.69 -22.33
C SER A 197 3.72 -17.71 -21.76
N ARG A 198 4.24 -17.47 -20.54
CA ARG A 198 5.17 -18.38 -19.86
C ARG A 198 4.45 -19.60 -19.26
N ILE A 199 3.23 -19.45 -18.75
CA ILE A 199 2.37 -20.60 -18.38
C ILE A 199 2.12 -21.49 -19.61
N GLN A 200 1.68 -20.91 -20.73
CA GLN A 200 1.40 -21.65 -21.96
C GLN A 200 2.66 -22.35 -22.50
N LYS A 201 3.81 -21.68 -22.51
CA LYS A 201 5.08 -22.23 -22.99
C LYS A 201 5.58 -23.41 -22.13
N TYR A 202 5.42 -23.33 -20.81
CA TYR A 202 5.98 -24.33 -19.88
C TYR A 202 4.96 -25.37 -19.41
N GLN A 203 3.66 -25.19 -19.73
CA GLN A 203 2.55 -26.02 -19.24
C GLN A 203 2.62 -26.19 -17.71
N SER A 204 2.80 -25.07 -17.02
CA SER A 204 2.97 -24.99 -15.57
C SER A 204 2.72 -23.59 -15.03
N THR A 205 2.10 -23.50 -13.85
CA THR A 205 1.94 -22.29 -13.04
C THR A 205 3.15 -21.99 -12.14
N VAL A 206 4.14 -22.90 -12.11
CA VAL A 206 5.39 -22.75 -11.36
C VAL A 206 6.58 -22.82 -12.31
N PHE A 207 7.35 -21.74 -12.44
CA PHE A 207 8.48 -21.68 -13.38
C PHE A 207 9.55 -20.65 -12.99
N ARG A 208 10.72 -20.74 -13.62
CA ARG A 208 11.86 -19.84 -13.43
C ARG A 208 11.84 -18.70 -14.44
N VAL A 209 12.02 -17.47 -13.96
CA VAL A 209 12.06 -16.25 -14.80
C VAL A 209 12.87 -15.13 -14.12
N ASN A 210 13.25 -14.10 -14.87
CA ASN A 210 13.73 -12.84 -14.30
C ASN A 210 12.57 -11.90 -13.95
N MET A 211 12.73 -11.07 -12.92
CA MET A 211 11.82 -9.96 -12.60
C MET A 211 12.55 -8.61 -12.62
N PRO A 212 11.88 -7.51 -13.04
CA PRO A 212 12.38 -6.15 -12.82
C PRO A 212 12.72 -5.90 -11.34
N PRO A 213 13.67 -5.00 -11.01
CA PRO A 213 14.32 -4.02 -11.89
C PRO A 213 15.76 -4.37 -12.32
N GLY A 214 16.17 -5.64 -12.32
CA GLY A 214 17.55 -6.02 -12.68
C GLY A 214 17.99 -5.50 -14.07
N PRO A 215 19.30 -5.31 -14.32
CA PRO A 215 20.41 -5.80 -13.50
C PRO A 215 21.08 -4.77 -12.56
N PHE A 216 20.96 -3.46 -12.80
CA PHE A 216 21.75 -2.47 -12.06
C PHE A 216 21.13 -2.04 -10.72
N ILE A 217 19.81 -2.14 -10.58
CA ILE A 217 19.09 -1.78 -9.34
C ILE A 217 18.92 -2.99 -8.41
N SER A 218 18.77 -4.18 -8.99
CA SER A 218 18.71 -5.47 -8.32
C SER A 218 19.87 -6.37 -8.78
N ALA A 219 20.71 -6.77 -7.84
CA ALA A 219 21.86 -7.64 -8.08
C ALA A 219 21.49 -9.09 -8.46
N ASN A 220 20.26 -9.53 -8.16
CA ASN A 220 19.76 -10.85 -8.53
C ASN A 220 18.26 -10.79 -8.87
N PRO A 221 17.90 -10.70 -10.17
CA PRO A 221 16.52 -10.64 -10.64
C PRO A 221 15.85 -12.03 -10.73
N ASN A 222 16.58 -13.12 -10.46
CA ASN A 222 16.13 -14.48 -10.69
C ASN A 222 15.08 -14.91 -9.65
N VAL A 223 13.92 -15.40 -10.09
CA VAL A 223 12.86 -15.90 -9.21
C VAL A 223 12.27 -17.23 -9.68
N VAL A 224 11.69 -17.97 -8.73
CA VAL A 224 10.69 -19.01 -8.98
C VAL A 224 9.31 -18.39 -8.81
N VAL A 225 8.53 -18.36 -9.89
CA VAL A 225 7.17 -17.81 -9.93
C VAL A 225 6.16 -18.83 -9.43
N LEU A 226 5.15 -18.38 -8.67
CA LEU A 226 3.99 -19.14 -8.18
C LEU A 226 2.70 -18.46 -8.66
N LEU A 227 1.96 -19.06 -9.59
CA LEU A 227 0.80 -18.44 -10.27
C LEU A 227 -0.53 -19.17 -10.06
N ASP A 228 -0.62 -20.11 -9.12
CA ASP A 228 -1.86 -20.80 -8.76
C ASP A 228 -2.15 -20.66 -7.27
N GLY A 229 -3.43 -20.69 -6.89
CA GLY A 229 -3.87 -20.48 -5.51
C GLY A 229 -3.54 -21.62 -4.55
N LYS A 230 -2.97 -22.74 -5.04
CA LYS A 230 -2.45 -23.83 -4.20
C LYS A 230 -0.97 -23.65 -3.87
N SER A 231 -0.14 -23.19 -4.82
CA SER A 231 1.28 -22.92 -4.60
C SER A 231 1.55 -21.57 -3.93
N PHE A 232 0.77 -20.53 -4.28
CA PHE A 232 0.94 -19.15 -3.79
C PHE A 232 1.00 -19.00 -2.25
N PRO A 233 0.17 -19.70 -1.43
CA PRO A 233 0.16 -19.52 0.03
C PRO A 233 1.48 -19.83 0.75
N VAL A 234 2.44 -20.52 0.12
CA VAL A 234 3.81 -20.69 0.65
C VAL A 234 4.47 -19.34 0.95
N LEU A 235 4.10 -18.26 0.25
CA LEU A 235 4.59 -16.90 0.48
C LEU A 235 4.15 -16.28 1.82
N PHE A 236 3.20 -16.90 2.53
CA PHE A 236 2.70 -16.47 3.84
C PHE A 236 3.33 -17.25 5.01
N ASP A 237 3.78 -18.49 4.75
CA ASP A 237 4.38 -19.36 5.76
C ASP A 237 5.80 -18.89 6.12
N VAL A 238 5.89 -18.00 7.11
CA VAL A 238 7.15 -17.44 7.60
C VAL A 238 8.09 -18.47 8.26
N THR A 239 7.66 -19.72 8.44
CA THR A 239 8.54 -20.84 8.84
C THR A 239 9.28 -21.44 7.64
N LYS A 240 8.73 -21.27 6.42
CA LYS A 240 9.32 -21.67 5.14
C LYS A 240 10.00 -20.54 4.39
N VAL A 241 9.51 -19.30 4.54
CA VAL A 241 10.08 -18.13 3.85
C VAL A 241 10.57 -17.02 4.80
N GLU A 242 11.68 -16.40 4.42
CA GLU A 242 12.14 -15.11 4.93
C GLU A 242 11.43 -13.98 4.16
N LYS A 243 11.09 -12.91 4.87
CA LYS A 243 10.37 -11.74 4.36
C LYS A 243 11.16 -10.44 4.59
N LYS A 244 12.48 -10.55 4.68
CA LYS A 244 13.46 -9.48 4.91
C LYS A 244 13.79 -8.73 3.62
N ASP A 245 13.73 -7.40 3.67
CA ASP A 245 14.21 -6.46 2.64
C ASP A 245 13.65 -6.68 1.22
N LEU A 246 12.53 -7.41 1.11
CA LEU A 246 11.90 -7.84 -0.14
C LEU A 246 10.48 -7.31 -0.37
N PHE A 247 10.05 -6.31 0.41
CA PHE A 247 8.73 -5.68 0.28
C PHE A 247 8.49 -5.06 -1.11
N THR A 248 9.56 -4.59 -1.77
CA THR A 248 9.58 -4.12 -3.17
C THR A 248 10.23 -5.14 -4.12
N GLY A 249 10.28 -6.40 -3.73
CA GLY A 249 10.76 -7.50 -4.55
C GLY A 249 12.27 -7.74 -4.49
N THR A 250 12.92 -7.80 -5.65
CA THR A 250 14.34 -8.17 -5.77
C THR A 250 15.31 -7.01 -5.47
N TYR A 251 14.80 -5.86 -5.00
CA TYR A 251 15.58 -4.73 -4.50
C TYR A 251 14.86 -4.05 -3.32
N MET A 252 15.63 -3.32 -2.52
CA MET A 252 15.14 -2.40 -1.49
C MET A 252 15.54 -0.96 -1.85
N PRO A 253 14.66 0.05 -1.74
CA PRO A 253 14.99 1.47 -1.82
C PRO A 253 16.08 1.90 -0.82
N SER A 254 16.71 3.05 -1.03
CA SER A 254 17.67 3.55 -0.02
C SER A 254 16.95 3.92 1.27
N VAL A 255 17.55 3.58 2.42
CA VAL A 255 17.07 4.03 3.73
C VAL A 255 17.13 5.54 3.90
N ASP A 256 17.87 6.27 3.05
CA ASP A 256 17.82 7.75 2.98
C ASP A 256 16.42 8.29 2.66
N LEU A 257 15.56 7.48 2.03
CA LEU A 257 14.16 7.80 1.75
C LEU A 257 13.25 7.53 2.97
N THR A 258 13.77 6.92 4.03
CA THR A 258 13.05 6.53 5.25
C THR A 258 13.79 6.95 6.53
N GLY A 259 14.51 8.07 6.49
CA GLY A 259 15.19 8.64 7.66
C GLY A 259 16.42 7.86 8.15
N GLY A 260 16.96 6.95 7.34
CA GLY A 260 18.02 6.01 7.74
C GLY A 260 17.50 4.70 8.33
N HIS A 261 16.18 4.54 8.49
CA HIS A 261 15.58 3.34 9.10
C HIS A 261 15.11 2.31 8.08
N ARG A 262 15.34 1.03 8.37
CA ARG A 262 14.61 -0.10 7.76
C ARG A 262 13.23 -0.20 8.40
N VAL A 263 12.22 0.42 7.78
CA VAL A 263 10.84 0.45 8.30
C VAL A 263 10.18 -0.93 8.32
N LEU A 264 9.16 -1.09 9.18
CA LEU A 264 8.42 -2.32 9.48
C LEU A 264 8.10 -3.21 8.26
N SER A 265 7.71 -2.59 7.13
CA SER A 265 7.38 -3.33 5.90
C SER A 265 8.53 -4.22 5.40
N TYR A 266 9.79 -3.84 5.62
CA TYR A 266 10.99 -4.58 5.21
C TYR A 266 11.56 -5.56 6.27
N LEU A 267 11.04 -5.54 7.50
CA LEU A 267 11.57 -6.38 8.59
C LEU A 267 11.00 -7.82 8.55
N ASP A 268 11.82 -8.85 8.73
CA ASP A 268 11.31 -10.22 8.96
C ASP A 268 10.73 -10.35 10.39
N PRO A 269 9.72 -11.21 10.64
CA PRO A 269 9.23 -11.46 11.99
C PRO A 269 10.27 -11.99 12.99
N SER A 270 11.42 -12.52 12.52
CA SER A 270 12.55 -12.84 13.40
C SER A 270 13.28 -11.62 13.97
N GLU A 271 13.06 -10.42 13.43
CA GLU A 271 13.70 -9.18 13.88
C GLU A 271 12.90 -8.55 15.03
N PRO A 272 13.47 -8.32 16.24
CA PRO A 272 12.70 -7.84 17.40
C PRO A 272 11.93 -6.53 17.19
N SER A 273 12.42 -5.63 16.32
CA SER A 273 11.72 -4.40 15.96
C SER A 273 10.44 -4.64 15.15
N HIS A 274 10.31 -5.77 14.44
CA HIS A 274 9.08 -6.11 13.72
C HIS A 274 7.88 -6.21 14.67
N GLY A 275 8.00 -6.99 15.75
CA GLY A 275 6.93 -7.16 16.73
C GLY A 275 6.55 -5.82 17.40
N LYS A 276 7.55 -5.05 17.86
CA LYS A 276 7.35 -3.72 18.45
C LYS A 276 6.62 -2.75 17.51
N LEU A 277 7.13 -2.58 16.30
CA LEU A 277 6.57 -1.63 15.34
C LEU A 277 5.18 -2.07 14.84
N LYS A 278 4.94 -3.38 14.66
CA LYS A 278 3.61 -3.87 14.29
C LYS A 278 2.59 -3.70 15.41
N ARG A 279 3.00 -3.90 16.68
CA ARG A 279 2.20 -3.57 17.86
C ARG A 279 1.85 -2.09 17.92
N LEU A 280 2.79 -1.20 17.58
CA LEU A 280 2.52 0.24 17.49
C LEU A 280 1.45 0.57 16.43
N MET A 281 1.46 -0.11 15.28
CA MET A 281 0.42 0.05 14.26
C MET A 281 -0.94 -0.46 14.75
N PHE A 282 -0.98 -1.59 15.47
CA PHE A 282 -2.22 -2.07 16.10
C PHE A 282 -2.75 -1.09 17.16
N PHE A 283 -1.88 -0.46 17.94
CA PHE A 283 -2.25 0.58 18.89
C PHE A 283 -2.84 1.81 18.20
N LEU A 284 -2.19 2.31 17.13
CA LEU A 284 -2.69 3.42 16.31
C LEU A 284 -4.13 3.15 15.81
N LEU A 285 -4.34 2.00 15.16
CA LEU A 285 -5.64 1.63 14.62
C LEU A 285 -6.70 1.51 15.74
N LYS A 286 -6.37 0.87 16.86
CA LYS A 286 -7.28 0.70 18.00
C LYS A 286 -7.61 2.02 18.72
N SER A 287 -6.69 2.98 18.75
CA SER A 287 -6.88 4.31 19.37
C SER A 287 -7.59 5.30 18.44
N SER A 288 -7.64 5.02 17.13
CA SER A 288 -8.38 5.79 16.13
C SER A 288 -9.85 5.38 15.95
N ARG A 289 -10.25 4.20 16.40
CA ARG A 289 -11.53 3.54 16.05
C ARG A 289 -12.78 4.45 16.13
N ASP A 290 -12.87 5.29 17.17
CA ASP A 290 -14.04 6.12 17.45
C ASP A 290 -14.10 7.36 16.53
N ARG A 291 -13.01 7.69 15.82
CA ARG A 291 -12.92 8.76 14.81
C ARG A 291 -13.07 8.27 13.37
N VAL A 292 -12.94 6.96 13.09
CA VAL A 292 -12.85 6.44 11.71
C VAL A 292 -14.09 6.75 10.89
N ILE A 293 -15.29 6.48 11.40
CA ILE A 293 -16.55 6.71 10.67
C ILE A 293 -16.80 8.22 10.44
N PRO A 294 -16.80 9.11 11.47
CA PRO A 294 -17.08 10.54 11.24
C PRO A 294 -16.04 11.23 10.35
N GLU A 295 -14.74 10.98 10.55
CA GLU A 295 -13.69 11.58 9.70
C GLU A 295 -13.73 11.05 8.26
N PHE A 296 -14.27 9.83 8.05
CA PHE A 296 -14.53 9.32 6.69
C PHE A 296 -15.71 10.05 6.07
N HIS A 297 -16.83 10.18 6.79
CA HIS A 297 -18.02 10.89 6.32
C HIS A 297 -17.69 12.33 5.89
N ASP A 298 -16.98 13.08 6.73
CA ASP A 298 -16.58 14.47 6.44
C ASP A 298 -15.66 14.56 5.21
N ALA A 299 -14.62 13.71 5.15
CA ALA A 299 -13.63 13.75 4.07
C ALA A 299 -14.21 13.30 2.71
N TYR A 300 -15.12 12.32 2.70
CA TYR A 300 -15.73 11.81 1.48
C TYR A 300 -16.98 12.60 1.05
N THR A 301 -17.67 13.28 1.97
CA THR A 301 -18.67 14.30 1.59
C THR A 301 -18.01 15.42 0.79
N ALA A 302 -16.88 15.97 1.24
CA ALA A 302 -16.12 16.97 0.49
C ALA A 302 -15.59 16.46 -0.87
N LEU A 303 -15.29 15.15 -0.97
CA LEU A 303 -14.98 14.50 -2.24
C LEU A 303 -16.18 14.52 -3.18
N PHE A 304 -17.36 14.12 -2.71
CA PHE A 304 -18.58 14.05 -3.50
C PHE A 304 -19.03 15.43 -3.98
N GLU A 305 -18.96 16.45 -3.13
CA GLU A 305 -19.19 17.86 -3.51
C GLU A 305 -18.20 18.33 -4.60
N THR A 306 -16.94 17.90 -4.51
CA THR A 306 -15.95 18.16 -5.57
C THR A 306 -16.31 17.45 -6.87
N LEU A 307 -16.79 16.20 -6.82
CA LEU A 307 -17.27 15.49 -8.01
C LEU A 307 -18.45 16.22 -8.65
N GLU A 308 -19.48 16.55 -7.88
CA GLU A 308 -20.69 17.25 -8.34
C GLU A 308 -20.38 18.62 -8.96
N SER A 309 -19.51 19.40 -8.30
CA SER A 309 -19.07 20.70 -8.80
C SER A 309 -18.32 20.59 -10.13
N ASP A 310 -17.42 19.60 -10.26
CA ASP A 310 -16.72 19.33 -11.52
C ASP A 310 -17.66 18.79 -12.60
N MET A 311 -18.61 17.91 -12.26
CA MET A 311 -19.63 17.42 -13.18
C MET A 311 -20.48 18.57 -13.73
N ALA A 312 -20.97 19.46 -12.86
CA ALA A 312 -21.79 20.61 -13.26
C ALA A 312 -21.03 21.61 -14.14
N GLN A 313 -19.72 21.81 -13.90
CA GLN A 313 -18.90 22.76 -14.66
C GLN A 313 -18.31 22.18 -15.96
N LYS A 314 -18.01 20.88 -16.01
CA LYS A 314 -17.15 20.27 -17.04
C LYS A 314 -17.78 19.05 -17.74
N GLY A 315 -18.94 18.56 -17.26
CA GLY A 315 -19.58 17.33 -17.73
C GLY A 315 -18.82 16.04 -17.38
N LYS A 316 -17.76 16.13 -16.57
CA LYS A 316 -16.91 15.01 -16.12
C LYS A 316 -16.05 15.40 -14.92
N SER A 317 -15.75 14.43 -14.05
CA SER A 317 -14.90 14.64 -12.87
C SER A 317 -13.89 13.51 -12.67
N SER A 318 -12.70 13.84 -12.15
CA SER A 318 -11.63 12.87 -11.90
C SER A 318 -11.73 12.30 -10.49
N PHE A 319 -12.25 11.07 -10.38
CA PHE A 319 -12.38 10.40 -9.08
C PHE A 319 -11.02 10.25 -8.39
N GLY A 320 -9.98 9.89 -9.15
CA GLY A 320 -8.64 9.69 -8.59
C GLY A 320 -8.02 10.94 -7.95
N ASP A 321 -8.21 12.11 -8.56
CA ASP A 321 -7.62 13.35 -8.07
C ASP A 321 -8.35 13.87 -6.81
N ALA A 322 -9.68 13.72 -6.76
CA ALA A 322 -10.47 14.04 -5.57
C ALA A 322 -10.20 13.05 -4.42
N ASN A 323 -10.08 11.75 -4.74
CA ASN A 323 -9.72 10.67 -3.80
C ASN A 323 -8.36 10.89 -3.14
N ASP A 324 -7.36 11.38 -3.88
CA ASP A 324 -6.04 11.69 -3.31
C ASP A 324 -6.15 12.70 -2.16
N GLN A 325 -6.89 13.81 -2.33
CA GLN A 325 -7.02 14.80 -1.27
C GLN A 325 -7.86 14.27 -0.09
N ALA A 326 -8.98 13.61 -0.38
CA ALA A 326 -9.87 13.05 0.64
C ALA A 326 -9.19 11.96 1.47
N ALA A 327 -8.51 11.00 0.83
CA ALA A 327 -7.82 9.92 1.52
C ALA A 327 -6.70 10.43 2.45
N PHE A 328 -5.93 11.44 2.03
CA PHE A 328 -4.90 12.01 2.90
C PHE A 328 -5.51 12.77 4.09
N ASN A 329 -6.57 13.55 3.87
CA ASN A 329 -7.30 14.26 4.93
C ASN A 329 -7.91 13.28 5.93
N PHE A 330 -8.64 12.27 5.44
CA PHE A 330 -9.24 11.20 6.24
C PHE A 330 -8.21 10.47 7.10
N LEU A 331 -7.07 10.06 6.53
CA LEU A 331 -6.03 9.35 7.28
C LEU A 331 -5.41 10.24 8.35
N ALA A 332 -5.23 11.53 8.07
CA ALA A 332 -4.70 12.50 9.02
C ALA A 332 -5.68 12.77 10.20
N GLY A 333 -6.96 12.99 9.88
CA GLY A 333 -8.04 13.20 10.86
C GLY A 333 -8.33 11.95 11.71
N SER A 334 -8.65 10.82 11.07
CA SER A 334 -8.96 9.57 11.79
C SER A 334 -7.80 9.08 12.65
N LEU A 335 -6.59 8.93 12.08
CA LEU A 335 -5.48 8.30 12.80
C LEU A 335 -4.86 9.23 13.86
N TYR A 336 -4.81 10.56 13.61
CA TYR A 336 -4.08 11.52 14.46
C TYR A 336 -4.92 12.70 15.00
N GLY A 337 -6.23 12.75 14.73
CA GLY A 337 -7.09 13.85 15.17
C GLY A 337 -6.69 15.21 14.60
N THR A 338 -6.02 15.24 13.44
CA THR A 338 -5.38 16.45 12.89
C THR A 338 -5.76 16.65 11.44
N ASN A 339 -6.57 17.69 11.15
CA ASN A 339 -6.83 18.10 9.77
C ASN A 339 -5.59 18.79 9.17
N PRO A 340 -5.00 18.27 8.08
CA PRO A 340 -3.74 18.78 7.53
C PRO A 340 -3.89 20.18 6.90
N VAL A 341 -5.10 20.58 6.50
CA VAL A 341 -5.41 21.93 5.97
C VAL A 341 -5.08 23.01 7.00
N ASN A 342 -5.25 22.71 8.29
CA ASN A 342 -4.99 23.61 9.42
C ASN A 342 -3.50 23.64 9.84
N THR A 343 -2.61 23.02 9.06
CA THR A 343 -1.17 22.91 9.36
C THR A 343 -0.30 23.52 8.24
N GLN A 344 1.03 23.53 8.44
CA GLN A 344 1.98 23.92 7.39
C GLN A 344 1.99 22.99 6.16
N LEU A 345 1.34 21.82 6.24
CA LEU A 345 1.21 20.88 5.13
C LEU A 345 0.11 21.30 4.15
N LYS A 346 -0.96 21.95 4.63
CA LYS A 346 -2.13 22.36 3.84
C LYS A 346 -2.64 21.20 2.96
N THR A 347 -2.81 21.45 1.67
CA THR A 347 -3.20 20.47 0.63
C THR A 347 -2.00 19.83 -0.08
N ASP A 348 -0.75 20.11 0.31
CA ASP A 348 0.43 19.55 -0.38
C ASP A 348 0.66 18.05 -0.12
N GLY A 349 0.04 17.47 0.92
CA GLY A 349 0.24 16.10 1.38
C GLY A 349 0.29 15.05 0.25
N PRO A 350 -0.80 14.87 -0.53
CA PRO A 350 -0.85 13.88 -1.63
C PRO A 350 0.27 14.05 -2.67
N LYS A 351 0.62 15.30 -3.01
CA LYS A 351 1.67 15.64 -3.98
C LYS A 351 3.06 15.28 -3.46
N LEU A 352 3.36 15.61 -2.20
CA LEU A 352 4.62 15.27 -1.55
C LEU A 352 4.79 13.75 -1.42
N VAL A 353 3.73 13.05 -1.01
CA VAL A 353 3.72 11.58 -0.92
C VAL A 353 3.90 10.94 -2.30
N THR A 354 3.18 11.39 -3.33
CA THR A 354 3.30 10.85 -4.69
C THR A 354 4.72 11.00 -5.24
N LYS A 355 5.36 12.16 -5.04
CA LYS A 355 6.77 12.38 -5.42
C LYS A 355 7.70 11.44 -4.63
N TRP A 356 7.51 11.29 -3.33
CA TRP A 356 8.34 10.42 -2.49
C TRP A 356 8.17 8.92 -2.80
N VAL A 357 6.96 8.47 -3.14
CA VAL A 357 6.68 7.11 -3.58
C VAL A 357 7.34 6.83 -4.94
N LEU A 358 7.33 7.79 -5.88
CA LEU A 358 8.04 7.64 -7.17
C LEU A 358 9.55 7.39 -6.99
N PHE A 359 10.19 8.02 -6.02
CA PHE A 359 11.63 7.79 -5.73
C PHE A 359 11.93 6.40 -5.16
N GLN A 360 10.93 5.71 -4.62
CA GLN A 360 11.04 4.34 -4.11
C GLN A 360 10.64 3.30 -5.16
N LEU A 361 9.52 3.54 -5.86
CA LEU A 361 8.87 2.58 -6.75
C LEU A 361 9.11 2.79 -8.25
N GLY A 362 9.74 3.90 -8.67
CA GLY A 362 10.10 4.14 -10.07
C GLY A 362 10.71 2.93 -10.82
N PRO A 363 11.56 2.10 -10.21
CA PRO A 363 12.09 0.88 -10.84
C PRO A 363 11.04 -0.19 -11.22
N LEU A 364 9.81 -0.08 -10.71
CA LEU A 364 8.69 -1.00 -10.91
C LEU A 364 7.52 -0.38 -11.70
N LEU A 365 7.65 0.86 -12.17
CA LEU A 365 6.54 1.67 -12.70
C LEU A 365 6.80 2.19 -14.11
N THR A 366 5.91 1.85 -15.04
CA THR A 366 5.78 2.56 -16.32
C THR A 366 5.08 3.89 -16.09
N LEU A 367 5.75 5.01 -16.41
CA LEU A 367 5.24 6.37 -16.22
C LEU A 367 4.48 6.89 -17.45
N GLY A 368 4.56 6.18 -18.57
CA GLY A 368 3.99 6.57 -19.86
C GLY A 368 4.94 7.44 -20.70
N LEU A 369 6.22 7.52 -20.31
CA LEU A 369 7.26 8.19 -21.07
C LEU A 369 7.77 7.27 -22.21
N PRO A 370 8.44 7.82 -23.24
CA PRO A 370 9.10 7.00 -24.24
C PRO A 370 10.04 5.96 -23.61
N LYS A 371 9.91 4.70 -24.03
CA LYS A 371 10.65 3.51 -23.52
C LYS A 371 12.13 3.76 -23.22
N LEU A 372 12.86 4.44 -24.10
CA LEU A 372 14.28 4.75 -23.92
C LEU A 372 14.54 5.68 -22.73
N ILE A 373 13.66 6.65 -22.48
CA ILE A 373 13.76 7.59 -21.36
C ILE A 373 13.50 6.85 -20.04
N GLU A 374 12.47 6.02 -19.96
CA GLU A 374 12.18 5.22 -18.75
C GLU A 374 13.31 4.24 -18.43
N GLU A 375 13.78 3.49 -19.43
CA GLU A 375 14.87 2.52 -19.26
C GLU A 375 16.16 3.17 -18.78
N LEU A 376 16.53 4.35 -19.30
CA LEU A 376 17.75 5.05 -18.91
C LEU A 376 17.63 5.82 -17.57
N THR A 377 16.41 6.19 -17.15
CA THR A 377 16.21 7.01 -15.94
C THR A 377 15.77 6.21 -14.73
N VAL A 378 14.60 5.54 -14.79
CA VAL A 378 13.96 4.94 -13.61
C VAL A 378 14.18 3.43 -13.49
N HIS A 379 14.41 2.71 -14.59
CA HIS A 379 14.63 1.25 -14.55
C HIS A 379 16.11 0.84 -14.48
N SER A 380 17.07 1.72 -14.84
CA SER A 380 18.51 1.40 -14.76
C SER A 380 19.23 2.00 -13.57
N PHE A 381 18.76 3.13 -13.01
CA PHE A 381 19.38 3.76 -11.84
C PHE A 381 18.34 4.15 -10.80
N ARG A 382 18.76 4.20 -9.53
CA ARG A 382 17.91 4.68 -8.44
C ARG A 382 17.86 6.21 -8.48
N LEU A 383 16.67 6.79 -8.37
CA LEU A 383 16.52 8.26 -8.30
C LEU A 383 17.23 8.80 -7.02
N PRO A 384 18.07 9.85 -7.11
CA PRO A 384 18.89 10.28 -5.96
C PRO A 384 18.05 10.81 -4.77
N PRO A 385 18.12 10.19 -3.57
CA PRO A 385 17.22 10.54 -2.45
C PRO A 385 17.25 12.01 -2.01
N PHE A 386 18.37 12.70 -2.20
CA PHE A 386 18.50 14.11 -1.81
C PHE A 386 17.52 15.05 -2.53
N LEU A 387 17.01 14.66 -3.72
CA LEU A 387 16.04 15.47 -4.50
C LEU A 387 14.62 15.48 -3.91
N VAL A 388 14.34 14.62 -2.93
CA VAL A 388 13.06 14.56 -2.21
C VAL A 388 13.22 14.74 -0.69
N LYS A 389 14.45 14.96 -0.19
CA LYS A 389 14.75 15.10 1.25
C LYS A 389 13.93 16.20 1.95
N ASN A 390 13.78 17.37 1.32
CA ASN A 390 13.01 18.47 1.90
C ASN A 390 11.51 18.19 1.91
N ASP A 391 10.98 17.52 0.89
CA ASP A 391 9.57 17.12 0.81
C ASP A 391 9.25 16.06 1.86
N TYR A 392 10.14 15.08 2.03
CA TYR A 392 10.06 14.09 3.10
C TYR A 392 10.16 14.73 4.49
N LYS A 393 11.01 15.75 4.67
CA LYS A 393 11.07 16.49 5.95
C LYS A 393 9.73 17.19 6.26
N ARG A 394 9.07 17.81 5.28
CA ARG A 394 7.74 18.42 5.50
C ARG A 394 6.70 17.41 5.99
N LEU A 395 6.72 16.19 5.43
CA LEU A 395 5.88 15.10 5.91
C LEU A 395 6.28 14.67 7.33
N TYR A 396 7.57 14.45 7.60
CA TYR A 396 8.07 14.10 8.93
C TYR A 396 7.68 15.12 10.00
N ASP A 397 7.86 16.41 9.73
CA ASP A 397 7.49 17.49 10.65
C ASP A 397 5.99 17.49 10.95
N PHE A 398 5.14 17.17 9.97
CA PHE A 398 3.70 16.99 10.19
C PHE A 398 3.42 15.79 11.12
N PHE A 399 3.92 14.60 10.80
CA PHE A 399 3.66 13.39 11.61
C PHE A 399 4.24 13.49 13.01
N TYR A 400 5.43 14.08 13.18
CA TYR A 400 6.06 14.23 14.49
C TYR A 400 5.22 15.09 15.45
N ASN A 401 4.61 16.16 14.93
CA ASN A 401 3.74 17.02 15.72
C ASN A 401 2.35 16.40 15.96
N ALA A 402 1.75 15.79 14.92
CA ALA A 402 0.39 15.23 14.99
C ALA A 402 0.28 13.94 15.82
N SER A 403 1.36 13.15 15.93
CA SER A 403 1.30 11.79 16.48
C SER A 403 1.75 11.64 17.94
N THR A 404 1.85 12.73 18.71
CA THR A 404 2.38 12.73 20.09
C THR A 404 1.91 11.55 20.97
N PRO A 405 0.61 11.24 21.14
CA PRO A 405 0.16 10.11 21.98
C PRO A 405 0.62 8.73 21.49
N ILE A 406 0.90 8.60 20.18
CA ILE A 406 1.39 7.37 19.56
C ILE A 406 2.91 7.26 19.74
N LEU A 407 3.63 8.39 19.68
CA LEU A 407 5.06 8.45 19.98
C LEU A 407 5.34 8.15 21.46
N ASP A 408 4.46 8.58 22.36
CA ASP A 408 4.54 8.26 23.80
C ASP A 408 4.40 6.74 24.05
N GLU A 409 3.44 6.08 23.36
CA GLU A 409 3.31 4.61 23.37
C GLU A 409 4.54 3.93 22.77
N ALA A 410 5.13 4.49 21.70
CA ALA A 410 6.33 3.95 21.06
C ALA A 410 7.51 3.91 22.04
N GLU A 411 7.75 4.98 22.78
CA GLU A 411 8.78 5.02 23.83
C GLU A 411 8.49 4.01 24.94
N ARG A 412 7.22 3.88 25.35
CA ARG A 412 6.79 2.89 26.36
C ARG A 412 7.07 1.43 25.95
N ILE A 413 7.02 1.10 24.65
CA ILE A 413 7.39 -0.22 24.12
C ILE A 413 8.85 -0.32 23.66
N GLY A 414 9.66 0.72 23.91
CA GLY A 414 11.09 0.76 23.62
C GLY A 414 11.42 0.92 22.14
N VAL A 415 10.76 1.85 21.46
CA VAL A 415 11.08 2.38 20.12
C VAL A 415 11.31 3.89 20.27
N SER A 416 12.30 4.48 19.62
CA SER A 416 12.54 5.93 19.73
C SER A 416 11.45 6.73 18.99
N ARG A 417 11.18 7.98 19.41
CA ARG A 417 10.20 8.86 18.72
C ARG A 417 10.56 9.08 17.24
N GLU A 418 11.85 9.14 16.93
CA GLU A 418 12.36 9.28 15.55
C GLU A 418 12.03 8.05 14.70
N GLU A 419 12.42 6.85 15.16
CA GLU A 419 12.11 5.58 14.46
C GLU A 419 10.60 5.38 14.34
N ALA A 420 9.85 5.68 15.41
CA ALA A 420 8.40 5.60 15.43
C ALA A 420 7.76 6.55 14.41
N CYS A 421 8.19 7.83 14.36
CA CYS A 421 7.68 8.80 13.40
C CYS A 421 7.95 8.38 11.95
N HIS A 422 9.15 7.90 11.63
CA HIS A 422 9.46 7.37 10.30
C HIS A 422 8.59 6.17 9.90
N ASN A 423 8.28 5.29 10.85
CA ASN A 423 7.37 4.16 10.63
C ASN A 423 5.89 4.59 10.52
N LEU A 424 5.44 5.58 11.29
CA LEU A 424 4.09 6.14 11.20
C LEU A 424 3.87 6.87 9.87
N LEU A 425 4.84 7.68 9.43
CA LEU A 425 4.86 8.29 8.11
C LEU A 425 4.78 7.21 7.02
N PHE A 426 5.62 6.17 7.10
CA PHE A 426 5.61 5.11 6.08
C PHE A 426 4.28 4.33 6.07
N ALA A 427 3.74 3.96 7.23
CA ALA A 427 2.46 3.27 7.33
C ALA A 427 1.32 4.12 6.73
N THR A 428 1.24 5.40 7.08
CA THR A 428 0.16 6.27 6.60
C THR A 428 0.33 6.67 5.14
N CYS A 429 1.52 7.10 4.70
CA CYS A 429 1.76 7.60 3.34
C CYS A 429 1.97 6.49 2.32
N PHE A 430 2.72 5.43 2.65
CA PHE A 430 3.04 4.36 1.71
C PHE A 430 1.99 3.25 1.76
N ASN A 431 1.72 2.68 2.95
CA ASN A 431 0.84 1.53 3.05
C ASN A 431 -0.65 1.92 2.92
N SER A 432 -1.13 2.89 3.71
CA SER A 432 -2.55 3.27 3.73
C SER A 432 -2.93 4.19 2.56
N PHE A 433 -2.33 5.38 2.45
CA PHE A 433 -2.64 6.33 1.38
C PHE A 433 -2.33 5.75 0.00
N GLY A 434 -1.16 5.12 -0.17
CA GLY A 434 -0.83 4.38 -1.39
C GLY A 434 -1.87 3.29 -1.69
N GLY A 435 -2.23 2.47 -0.71
CA GLY A 435 -3.27 1.44 -0.85
C GLY A 435 -4.62 2.01 -1.32
N MET A 436 -5.10 3.09 -0.70
CA MET A 436 -6.36 3.77 -1.07
C MET A 436 -6.28 4.39 -2.46
N LYS A 437 -5.16 5.05 -2.81
CA LYS A 437 -4.91 5.64 -4.14
C LYS A 437 -5.00 4.60 -5.27
N PHE A 438 -4.57 3.36 -5.04
CA PHE A 438 -4.77 2.25 -5.98
C PHE A 438 -6.19 1.67 -5.90
N PHE A 439 -6.65 1.31 -4.70
CA PHE A 439 -7.80 0.44 -4.54
C PHE A 439 -9.12 1.16 -4.77
N PHE A 440 -9.30 2.38 -4.26
CA PHE A 440 -10.60 3.05 -4.32
C PHE A 440 -11.02 3.36 -5.77
N PRO A 441 -10.15 3.91 -6.65
CA PRO A 441 -10.47 4.02 -8.07
C PRO A 441 -10.72 2.64 -8.73
N ASN A 442 -9.97 1.61 -8.35
CA ASN A 442 -10.18 0.26 -8.91
C ASN A 442 -11.52 -0.37 -8.50
N MET A 443 -11.95 -0.18 -7.25
CA MET A 443 -13.26 -0.62 -6.76
C MET A 443 -14.38 0.13 -7.47
N MET A 444 -14.31 1.47 -7.57
CA MET A 444 -15.30 2.27 -8.31
C MET A 444 -15.33 1.91 -9.81
N LYS A 445 -14.20 1.53 -10.40
CA LYS A 445 -14.13 0.99 -11.77
C LYS A 445 -14.96 -0.29 -11.93
N TRP A 446 -14.82 -1.25 -11.03
CA TRP A 446 -15.53 -2.53 -11.14
C TRP A 446 -17.02 -2.38 -10.83
N ILE A 447 -17.38 -1.60 -9.81
CA ILE A 447 -18.77 -1.27 -9.50
C ILE A 447 -19.43 -0.51 -10.67
N GLY A 448 -18.76 0.51 -11.23
CA GLY A 448 -19.28 1.26 -12.38
C GLY A 448 -19.52 0.37 -13.60
N ARG A 449 -18.57 -0.53 -13.91
CA ARG A 449 -18.69 -1.51 -15.02
C ARG A 449 -19.77 -2.57 -14.82
N ALA A 450 -20.17 -2.88 -13.58
CA ALA A 450 -21.28 -3.79 -13.32
C ALA A 450 -22.65 -3.16 -13.64
N GLY A 451 -22.72 -1.82 -13.74
CA GLY A 451 -23.85 -1.07 -14.26
C GLY A 451 -25.06 -0.94 -13.31
N VAL A 452 -26.07 -0.23 -13.82
CA VAL A 452 -27.23 0.28 -13.07
C VAL A 452 -27.96 -0.78 -12.25
N LYS A 453 -28.00 -2.05 -12.70
CA LYS A 453 -28.61 -3.14 -11.93
C LYS A 453 -27.93 -3.31 -10.56
N LEU A 454 -26.60 -3.44 -10.54
CA LEU A 454 -25.87 -3.56 -9.27
C LEU A 454 -26.00 -2.29 -8.43
N HIS A 455 -25.96 -1.11 -9.08
CA HIS A 455 -26.07 0.18 -8.40
C HIS A 455 -27.40 0.29 -7.66
N THR A 456 -28.49 -0.13 -8.31
CA THR A 456 -29.84 -0.17 -7.73
C THR A 456 -29.93 -1.15 -6.56
N GLU A 457 -29.38 -2.36 -6.69
CA GLU A 457 -29.38 -3.38 -5.64
C GLU A 457 -28.58 -2.91 -4.40
N LEU A 458 -27.41 -2.29 -4.59
CA LEU A 458 -26.60 -1.70 -3.53
C LEU A 458 -27.31 -0.53 -2.85
N ALA A 459 -27.84 0.43 -3.62
CA ALA A 459 -28.58 1.58 -3.07
C ALA A 459 -29.81 1.15 -2.26
N GLN A 460 -30.53 0.12 -2.71
CA GLN A 460 -31.68 -0.44 -1.97
C GLN A 460 -31.25 -1.11 -0.67
N GLU A 461 -30.23 -2.00 -0.69
CA GLU A 461 -29.71 -2.66 0.51
C GLU A 461 -29.22 -1.63 1.53
N ILE A 462 -28.30 -0.75 1.12
CA ILE A 462 -27.61 0.20 1.99
C ILE A 462 -28.62 1.16 2.64
N ARG A 463 -29.51 1.79 1.86
CA ARG A 463 -30.50 2.74 2.40
C ARG A 463 -31.55 2.07 3.26
N SER A 464 -31.96 0.84 2.94
CA SER A 464 -32.88 0.06 3.78
C SER A 464 -32.26 -0.24 5.14
N VAL A 465 -31.01 -0.75 5.15
CA VAL A 465 -30.29 -1.07 6.38
C VAL A 465 -30.02 0.17 7.22
N VAL A 466 -29.54 1.28 6.64
CA VAL A 466 -29.30 2.54 7.37
C VAL A 466 -30.60 3.12 7.93
N ARG A 467 -31.71 3.10 7.18
CA ARG A 467 -33.03 3.50 7.70
C ARG A 467 -33.48 2.62 8.87
N SER A 468 -33.26 1.30 8.79
CA SER A 468 -33.56 0.37 9.90
C SER A 468 -32.66 0.58 11.13
N ASN A 469 -31.51 1.23 10.95
CA ASN A 469 -30.55 1.59 11.99
C ASN A 469 -30.69 3.06 12.44
N GLY A 470 -31.89 3.64 12.36
CA GLY A 470 -32.16 5.00 12.83
C GLY A 470 -31.57 6.13 11.98
N GLY A 471 -31.06 5.83 10.78
CA GLY A 471 -30.36 6.78 9.92
C GLY A 471 -28.83 6.79 10.10
N GLU A 472 -28.29 6.02 11.04
CA GLU A 472 -26.86 6.02 11.35
C GLU A 472 -26.08 4.92 10.62
N VAL A 473 -24.92 5.28 10.03
CA VAL A 473 -23.92 4.33 9.53
C VAL A 473 -23.07 3.83 10.70
N THR A 474 -23.17 2.54 10.99
CA THR A 474 -22.41 1.89 12.08
C THR A 474 -21.79 0.58 11.61
N MET A 475 -20.80 0.06 12.36
CA MET A 475 -20.24 -1.28 12.13
C MET A 475 -21.34 -2.36 12.09
N GLY A 476 -22.27 -2.32 13.04
CA GLY A 476 -23.37 -3.29 13.13
C GLY A 476 -24.42 -3.15 12.04
N ALA A 477 -24.58 -1.94 11.46
CA ALA A 477 -25.37 -1.75 10.25
C ALA A 477 -24.68 -2.37 9.03
N MET A 478 -23.39 -2.07 8.81
CA MET A 478 -22.64 -2.59 7.66
C MET A 478 -22.52 -4.12 7.63
N GLU A 479 -22.57 -4.80 8.78
CA GLU A 479 -22.59 -6.27 8.81
C GLU A 479 -23.89 -6.89 8.26
N LYS A 480 -24.99 -6.12 8.18
CA LYS A 480 -26.27 -6.55 7.58
C LYS A 480 -26.35 -6.29 6.07
N MET A 481 -25.33 -5.68 5.48
CA MET A 481 -25.28 -5.34 4.04
C MET A 481 -24.46 -6.41 3.31
N GLU A 482 -25.06 -7.57 3.06
CA GLU A 482 -24.37 -8.75 2.54
C GLU A 482 -23.81 -8.54 1.12
N LEU A 483 -24.59 -7.91 0.23
CA LEU A 483 -24.16 -7.61 -1.14
C LEU A 483 -23.02 -6.59 -1.12
N MET A 484 -23.13 -5.52 -0.32
CA MET A 484 -22.06 -4.52 -0.15
C MET A 484 -20.76 -5.16 0.35
N LYS A 485 -20.82 -6.01 1.38
CA LYS A 485 -19.64 -6.77 1.88
C LYS A 485 -19.03 -7.62 0.76
N SER A 486 -19.86 -8.36 0.02
CA SER A 486 -19.41 -9.21 -1.08
C SER A 486 -18.79 -8.41 -2.23
N VAL A 487 -19.33 -7.24 -2.58
CA VAL A 487 -18.77 -6.34 -3.62
C VAL A 487 -17.38 -5.82 -3.25
N VAL A 488 -17.15 -5.49 -1.98
CA VAL A 488 -15.81 -5.08 -1.50
C VAL A 488 -14.83 -6.25 -1.61
N TYR A 489 -15.20 -7.45 -1.18
CA TYR A 489 -14.34 -8.63 -1.29
C TYR A 489 -14.10 -9.07 -2.73
N GLU A 490 -15.09 -8.96 -3.62
CA GLU A 490 -14.91 -9.24 -5.05
C GLU A 490 -13.98 -8.23 -5.71
N SER A 491 -14.02 -6.96 -5.29
CA SER A 491 -13.08 -5.94 -5.75
C SER A 491 -11.64 -6.25 -5.30
N LEU A 492 -11.45 -6.72 -4.06
CA LEU A 492 -10.15 -7.15 -3.54
C LEU A 492 -9.65 -8.46 -4.19
N ARG A 493 -10.56 -9.35 -4.61
CA ARG A 493 -10.23 -10.61 -5.30
C ARG A 493 -9.88 -10.39 -6.78
N ILE A 494 -10.71 -9.65 -7.53
CA ILE A 494 -10.53 -9.49 -8.98
C ILE A 494 -9.27 -8.67 -9.32
N GLU A 495 -8.92 -7.69 -8.49
CA GLU A 495 -7.78 -6.81 -8.73
C GLU A 495 -7.09 -6.38 -7.42
N PRO A 496 -6.29 -7.28 -6.81
CA PRO A 496 -5.56 -7.00 -5.58
C PRO A 496 -4.68 -5.74 -5.70
N PRO A 497 -4.76 -4.77 -4.75
CA PRO A 497 -4.07 -3.47 -4.88
C PRO A 497 -2.54 -3.57 -4.96
N VAL A 498 -1.96 -4.55 -4.26
CA VAL A 498 -0.53 -4.88 -4.30
C VAL A 498 -0.40 -6.28 -4.88
N PRO A 499 -0.17 -6.43 -6.19
CA PRO A 499 -0.26 -7.74 -6.85
C PRO A 499 1.04 -8.55 -6.83
N LEU A 500 2.11 -8.05 -6.20
CA LEU A 500 3.45 -8.66 -6.20
C LEU A 500 3.84 -9.06 -4.78
N GLN A 501 4.05 -10.36 -4.53
CA GLN A 501 4.47 -10.90 -3.24
C GLN A 501 5.75 -11.71 -3.42
N PHE A 502 6.69 -11.54 -2.50
CA PHE A 502 7.99 -12.23 -2.52
C PHE A 502 8.26 -12.93 -1.19
N GLY A 503 9.12 -13.95 -1.22
CA GLY A 503 9.60 -14.66 -0.03
C GLY A 503 10.84 -15.48 -0.39
N ARG A 504 11.89 -15.42 0.43
CA ARG A 504 13.10 -16.22 0.20
C ARG A 504 13.00 -17.55 0.93
N ALA A 505 13.24 -18.67 0.25
CA ALA A 505 13.22 -19.99 0.88
C ALA A 505 14.24 -20.08 2.05
N LYS A 506 13.76 -20.40 3.26
CA LYS A 506 14.59 -20.59 4.48
C LYS A 506 15.26 -21.96 4.56
N ARG A 507 14.85 -22.90 3.71
CA ARG A 507 15.36 -24.27 3.59
C ARG A 507 14.94 -24.87 2.25
N ASP A 508 15.56 -25.98 1.88
CA ASP A 508 15.05 -26.86 0.82
C ASP A 508 13.62 -27.33 1.17
N MET A 509 12.71 -27.25 0.20
CA MET A 509 11.30 -27.64 0.38
C MET A 509 10.64 -28.07 -0.93
N VAL A 510 9.54 -28.83 -0.80
CA VAL A 510 8.64 -29.15 -1.92
C VAL A 510 7.45 -28.18 -1.91
N ILE A 511 7.18 -27.55 -3.05
CA ILE A 511 5.99 -26.73 -3.29
C ILE A 511 5.05 -27.48 -4.22
N GLU A 512 3.80 -27.64 -3.82
CA GLU A 512 2.75 -28.22 -4.66
C GLU A 512 1.99 -27.14 -5.43
N SER A 513 1.84 -27.36 -6.74
CA SER A 513 0.76 -26.78 -7.54
C SER A 513 -0.44 -27.74 -7.54
N HIS A 514 -1.46 -27.46 -8.34
CA HIS A 514 -2.58 -28.38 -8.56
C HIS A 514 -2.17 -29.75 -9.09
N ASP A 515 -1.28 -29.80 -10.09
CA ASP A 515 -1.06 -30.99 -10.92
C ASP A 515 0.34 -31.62 -10.74
N ALA A 516 1.25 -30.93 -10.06
CA ALA A 516 2.64 -31.35 -9.85
C ALA A 516 3.27 -30.73 -8.60
N ALA A 517 4.34 -31.36 -8.12
CA ALA A 517 5.16 -30.91 -7.02
C ALA A 517 6.57 -30.51 -7.50
N PHE A 518 7.19 -29.53 -6.83
CA PHE A 518 8.43 -28.90 -7.28
C PHE A 518 9.42 -28.72 -6.13
N GLU A 519 10.65 -29.18 -6.31
CA GLU A 519 11.75 -28.88 -5.37
C GLU A 519 12.25 -27.43 -5.55
N VAL A 520 12.24 -26.68 -4.46
CA VAL A 520 12.89 -25.36 -4.32
C VAL A 520 14.02 -25.49 -3.32
N ARG A 521 15.15 -24.83 -3.60
CA ARG A 521 16.34 -24.85 -2.73
C ARG A 521 16.36 -23.67 -1.77
N GLU A 522 17.09 -23.81 -0.67
CA GLU A 522 17.37 -22.72 0.26
C GLU A 522 17.96 -21.48 -0.45
N GLY A 523 17.55 -20.29 -0.02
CA GLY A 523 18.01 -19.02 -0.56
C GLY A 523 17.34 -18.58 -1.87
N GLU A 524 16.62 -19.47 -2.57
CA GLU A 524 15.88 -19.13 -3.78
C GLU A 524 14.78 -18.09 -3.50
N MET A 525 14.63 -17.11 -4.38
CA MET A 525 13.57 -16.11 -4.28
C MET A 525 12.29 -16.65 -4.90
N LEU A 526 11.26 -16.86 -4.08
CA LEU A 526 9.90 -17.09 -4.54
C LEU A 526 9.22 -15.75 -4.84
N PHE A 527 8.41 -15.75 -5.89
CA PHE A 527 7.61 -14.61 -6.32
C PHE A 527 6.21 -15.09 -6.70
N GLY A 528 5.17 -14.40 -6.28
CA GLY A 528 3.79 -14.63 -6.68
C GLY A 528 3.19 -13.39 -7.31
N PHE A 529 2.49 -13.58 -8.44
CA PHE A 529 1.64 -12.57 -9.04
C PHE A 529 0.18 -12.84 -8.64
N GLN A 530 -0.28 -12.13 -7.62
CA GLN A 530 -1.53 -12.44 -6.90
C GLN A 530 -2.81 -12.46 -7.73
N PRO A 531 -2.99 -11.64 -8.78
CA PRO A 531 -4.18 -11.71 -9.62
C PRO A 531 -4.40 -13.09 -10.26
N PHE A 532 -3.36 -13.89 -10.48
CA PHE A 532 -3.54 -15.24 -11.04
C PHE A 532 -3.97 -16.25 -9.96
N ALA A 533 -3.43 -16.15 -8.74
CA ALA A 533 -3.84 -16.98 -7.61
C ALA A 533 -5.28 -16.68 -7.13
N THR A 534 -5.70 -15.41 -7.17
CA THR A 534 -7.04 -14.96 -6.78
C THR A 534 -8.09 -15.07 -7.91
N LYS A 535 -7.64 -15.37 -9.13
CA LYS A 535 -8.50 -15.75 -10.28
C LYS A 535 -8.24 -17.18 -10.76
N ASP A 536 -7.76 -18.05 -9.87
CA ASP A 536 -7.51 -19.44 -10.19
C ASP A 536 -8.84 -20.16 -10.54
N PRO A 537 -9.03 -20.67 -11.78
CA PRO A 537 -10.29 -21.30 -12.18
C PRO A 537 -10.50 -22.68 -11.55
N LYS A 538 -9.50 -23.24 -10.85
CA LYS A 538 -9.65 -24.45 -10.02
C LYS A 538 -10.13 -24.14 -8.59
N ILE A 539 -10.31 -22.85 -8.25
CA ILE A 539 -10.76 -22.38 -6.94
C ILE A 539 -12.04 -21.54 -7.07
N PHE A 540 -12.10 -20.65 -8.05
CA PHE A 540 -13.24 -19.77 -8.29
C PHE A 540 -13.91 -20.11 -9.63
N GLU A 541 -15.21 -20.43 -9.60
CA GLU A 541 -16.01 -20.44 -10.82
C GLU A 541 -16.07 -19.04 -11.43
N ARG A 542 -16.07 -18.93 -12.77
CA ARG A 542 -16.11 -17.63 -13.48
C ARG A 542 -15.03 -16.68 -12.92
N SER A 543 -13.80 -17.17 -12.79
CA SER A 543 -12.74 -16.51 -12.01
C SER A 543 -12.28 -15.16 -12.57
N GLU A 544 -12.39 -14.96 -13.88
CA GLU A 544 -12.08 -13.69 -14.57
C GLU A 544 -13.23 -12.68 -14.57
N GLU A 545 -14.44 -13.09 -14.18
CA GLU A 545 -15.62 -12.21 -14.06
C GLU A 545 -15.67 -11.52 -12.70
N PHE A 546 -16.14 -10.28 -12.68
CA PHE A 546 -16.57 -9.58 -11.46
C PHE A 546 -18.00 -10.03 -11.12
N VAL A 547 -18.15 -10.83 -10.07
CA VAL A 547 -19.44 -11.39 -9.63
C VAL A 547 -19.82 -10.75 -8.28
N PRO A 548 -20.72 -9.76 -8.26
CA PRO A 548 -20.99 -8.95 -7.06
C PRO A 548 -21.40 -9.76 -5.82
N GLY A 549 -22.22 -10.79 -6.00
CA GLY A 549 -22.70 -11.66 -4.92
C GLY A 549 -21.83 -12.89 -4.62
N ARG A 550 -20.57 -12.95 -5.08
CA ARG A 550 -19.70 -14.14 -4.95
C ARG A 550 -19.51 -14.62 -3.51
N PHE A 551 -19.53 -13.70 -2.55
CA PHE A 551 -19.27 -13.96 -1.12
C PHE A 551 -20.52 -13.79 -0.25
N VAL A 552 -21.72 -13.85 -0.83
CA VAL A 552 -22.99 -13.84 -0.10
C VAL A 552 -23.32 -15.27 0.36
N GLY A 553 -23.78 -15.40 1.61
CA GLY A 553 -24.12 -16.69 2.22
C GLY A 553 -22.91 -17.56 2.62
N GLU A 554 -23.17 -18.61 3.41
CA GLU A 554 -22.14 -19.45 4.05
C GLU A 554 -21.13 -20.07 3.07
N GLU A 555 -21.59 -20.58 1.93
CA GLU A 555 -20.71 -21.13 0.89
C GLU A 555 -19.81 -20.05 0.27
N GLY A 556 -20.36 -18.86 0.04
CA GLY A 556 -19.63 -17.69 -0.47
C GLY A 556 -18.59 -17.19 0.52
N GLU A 557 -18.96 -16.99 1.79
CA GLU A 557 -18.03 -16.62 2.86
C GLU A 557 -16.91 -17.66 3.03
N GLY A 558 -17.21 -18.95 2.81
CA GLY A 558 -16.22 -20.03 2.78
C GLY A 558 -15.08 -19.82 1.78
N LEU A 559 -15.30 -19.05 0.71
CA LEU A 559 -14.28 -18.71 -0.30
C LEU A 559 -13.33 -17.57 0.14
N LEU A 560 -13.63 -16.83 1.22
CA LEU A 560 -12.79 -15.72 1.70
C LEU A 560 -11.36 -16.17 2.06
N ARG A 561 -11.17 -17.44 2.43
CA ARG A 561 -9.84 -18.06 2.62
C ARG A 561 -8.93 -18.00 1.38
N HIS A 562 -9.51 -17.77 0.19
CA HIS A 562 -8.80 -17.62 -1.09
C HIS A 562 -8.73 -16.16 -1.57
N VAL A 563 -9.20 -15.19 -0.78
CA VAL A 563 -8.99 -13.76 -1.00
C VAL A 563 -7.72 -13.35 -0.26
N LEU A 564 -6.69 -12.93 -0.99
CA LEU A 564 -5.31 -12.89 -0.50
C LEU A 564 -4.68 -11.49 -0.41
N TRP A 565 -5.47 -10.44 -0.66
CA TRP A 565 -5.04 -9.04 -0.83
C TRP A 565 -4.11 -8.53 0.30
N SER A 566 -4.30 -9.04 1.52
CA SER A 566 -3.59 -8.62 2.73
C SER A 566 -2.21 -9.29 2.92
N ASN A 567 -1.71 -10.05 1.94
CA ASN A 567 -0.56 -10.97 2.08
C ASN A 567 -0.81 -12.04 3.17
N GLY A 568 -2.02 -12.61 3.12
CA GLY A 568 -2.54 -13.73 3.91
C GLY A 568 -4.02 -13.96 3.56
N PRO A 569 -4.62 -15.10 3.91
CA PRO A 569 -6.06 -15.33 3.76
C PRO A 569 -6.89 -14.27 4.49
N GLU A 570 -8.00 -13.82 3.90
CA GLU A 570 -8.90 -12.85 4.54
C GLU A 570 -9.51 -13.39 5.86
N THR A 571 -9.66 -14.72 5.96
CA THR A 571 -10.10 -15.43 7.17
C THR A 571 -9.07 -15.47 8.30
N GLU A 572 -7.83 -15.02 8.06
CA GLU A 572 -6.77 -14.95 9.08
C GLU A 572 -6.56 -13.51 9.60
N SER A 573 -5.91 -13.39 10.76
CA SER A 573 -5.63 -12.11 11.41
C SER A 573 -4.15 -11.72 11.34
N PRO A 574 -3.82 -10.44 11.13
CA PRO A 574 -2.45 -9.97 11.24
C PRO A 574 -1.94 -10.10 12.68
N THR A 575 -0.74 -10.65 12.85
CA THR A 575 -0.09 -10.83 14.15
C THR A 575 1.35 -10.32 14.11
N GLU A 576 1.98 -10.11 15.26
CA GLU A 576 3.42 -9.80 15.36
C GLU A 576 4.31 -10.88 14.73
N GLY A 577 3.83 -12.13 14.69
CA GLY A 577 4.55 -13.28 14.12
C GLY A 577 4.38 -13.48 12.63
N ASN A 578 3.49 -12.74 11.93
CA ASN A 578 3.25 -12.90 10.49
C ASN A 578 3.49 -11.60 9.70
N LYS A 579 3.50 -11.69 8.37
CA LYS A 579 3.65 -10.53 7.45
C LYS A 579 2.35 -10.14 6.74
N GLN A 580 1.20 -10.53 7.29
CA GLN A 580 -0.09 -10.03 6.83
C GLN A 580 -0.25 -8.55 7.20
N CYS A 581 -0.98 -7.79 6.37
CA CYS A 581 -1.21 -6.36 6.48
C CYS A 581 -1.69 -5.96 7.88
N ALA A 582 -0.96 -5.07 8.56
CA ALA A 582 -1.33 -4.62 9.91
C ALA A 582 -2.68 -3.89 9.95
N GLY A 583 -3.11 -3.30 8.82
CA GLY A 583 -4.39 -2.62 8.66
C GLY A 583 -5.48 -3.43 7.97
N LYS A 584 -5.46 -4.78 8.00
CA LYS A 584 -6.43 -5.64 7.29
C LYS A 584 -7.89 -5.16 7.48
N ASP A 585 -8.34 -5.15 8.73
CA ASP A 585 -9.73 -4.83 9.07
C ASP A 585 -10.06 -3.34 8.83
N PHE A 586 -9.07 -2.45 8.98
CA PHE A 586 -9.22 -1.03 8.68
C PHE A 586 -9.47 -0.78 7.19
N VAL A 587 -8.70 -1.42 6.30
CA VAL A 587 -8.90 -1.29 4.84
C VAL A 587 -10.27 -1.82 4.44
N VAL A 588 -10.67 -3.00 4.94
CA VAL A 588 -12.00 -3.56 4.67
C VAL A 588 -13.10 -2.61 5.14
N LEU A 589 -12.97 -2.05 6.35
CA LEU A 589 -13.90 -1.04 6.89
C LEU A 589 -14.00 0.20 5.98
N VAL A 590 -12.91 0.87 5.66
CA VAL A 590 -12.96 2.12 4.88
C VAL A 590 -13.40 1.89 3.44
N SER A 591 -13.19 0.69 2.90
CA SER A 591 -13.70 0.29 1.59
C SER A 591 -15.22 0.09 1.60
N ARG A 592 -15.75 -0.52 2.66
CA ARG A 592 -17.20 -0.62 2.90
C ARG A 592 -17.83 0.78 3.08
N LEU A 593 -17.19 1.66 3.86
CA LEU A 593 -17.63 3.04 4.05
C LEU A 593 -17.70 3.80 2.71
N LEU A 594 -16.72 3.66 1.81
CA LEU A 594 -16.78 4.30 0.48
C LEU A 594 -18.05 3.88 -0.28
N VAL A 595 -18.34 2.57 -0.34
CA VAL A 595 -19.51 2.06 -1.06
C VAL A 595 -20.81 2.51 -0.39
N VAL A 596 -20.87 2.52 0.95
CA VAL A 596 -22.02 2.98 1.73
C VAL A 596 -22.31 4.46 1.50
N GLU A 597 -21.33 5.33 1.74
CA GLU A 597 -21.48 6.79 1.59
C GLU A 597 -21.83 7.16 0.14
N PHE A 598 -21.25 6.49 -0.85
CA PHE A 598 -21.54 6.71 -2.26
C PHE A 598 -23.01 6.37 -2.61
N PHE A 599 -23.50 5.19 -2.23
CA PHE A 599 -24.86 4.75 -2.57
C PHE A 599 -25.95 5.30 -1.62
N LEU A 600 -25.58 5.87 -0.47
CA LEU A 600 -26.47 6.75 0.29
C LEU A 600 -26.79 8.02 -0.51
N ARG A 601 -25.83 8.58 -1.24
CA ARG A 601 -25.96 9.83 -1.99
C ARG A 601 -26.53 9.64 -3.42
N TYR A 602 -26.18 8.54 -4.08
CA TYR A 602 -26.40 8.33 -5.52
C TYR A 602 -27.09 7.00 -5.81
N ASP A 603 -28.02 6.92 -6.78
CA ASP A 603 -28.60 5.62 -7.19
C ASP A 603 -27.74 4.90 -8.24
N SER A 604 -27.04 5.64 -9.10
CA SER A 604 -26.22 5.10 -10.19
C SER A 604 -25.18 6.13 -10.69
N PHE A 605 -24.19 5.65 -11.45
CA PHE A 605 -23.14 6.48 -12.05
C PHE A 605 -22.51 5.84 -13.29
N GLU A 606 -22.02 6.65 -14.21
CA GLU A 606 -21.24 6.21 -15.37
C GLU A 606 -19.74 6.58 -15.24
N ILE A 607 -18.87 5.84 -15.92
CA ILE A 607 -17.42 6.06 -15.88
C ILE A 607 -16.72 5.86 -17.23
N GLU A 608 -15.72 6.70 -17.47
CA GLU A 608 -14.61 6.44 -18.38
C GLU A 608 -13.40 5.88 -17.62
N VAL A 609 -12.65 4.97 -18.25
CA VAL A 609 -11.49 4.30 -17.63
C VAL A 609 -10.25 4.45 -18.51
N GLY A 610 -9.30 5.26 -18.06
CA GLY A 610 -7.99 5.44 -18.68
C GLY A 610 -6.85 4.68 -17.98
N LYS A 611 -5.68 4.66 -18.62
CA LYS A 611 -4.44 4.14 -18.01
C LYS A 611 -3.86 5.15 -17.01
N SER A 612 -3.27 4.64 -15.93
CA SER A 612 -2.49 5.42 -14.95
C SER A 612 -1.22 4.61 -14.59
N PRO A 613 -0.08 5.26 -14.27
CA PRO A 613 1.08 4.57 -13.68
C PRO A 613 0.74 3.87 -12.35
N LEU A 614 -0.27 4.37 -11.63
CA LEU A 614 -0.76 3.84 -10.36
C LEU A 614 -2.28 3.59 -10.49
N GLY A 615 -2.69 2.33 -10.62
CA GLY A 615 -4.11 1.92 -10.68
C GLY A 615 -4.79 2.25 -12.00
N ALA A 616 -6.11 2.47 -11.94
CA ALA A 616 -6.90 2.96 -13.07
C ALA A 616 -7.15 4.47 -12.94
N LYS A 617 -7.10 5.19 -14.07
CA LYS A 617 -7.65 6.56 -14.13
C LYS A 617 -9.16 6.44 -14.32
N VAL A 618 -9.93 6.71 -13.26
CA VAL A 618 -11.40 6.70 -13.33
C VAL A 618 -11.91 8.14 -13.41
N THR A 619 -12.71 8.39 -14.43
CA THR A 619 -13.41 9.66 -14.64
C THR A 619 -14.90 9.38 -14.60
N VAL A 620 -15.63 10.04 -13.69
CA VAL A 620 -17.09 9.99 -13.65
C VAL A 620 -17.62 10.85 -14.80
N THR A 621 -18.65 10.36 -15.50
CA THR A 621 -19.21 10.99 -16.70
C THR A 621 -20.73 11.03 -16.65
N SER A 622 -21.31 11.86 -17.51
CA SER A 622 -22.74 11.88 -17.81
C SER A 622 -22.98 11.72 -19.31
N ASN A 623 -23.76 10.74 -19.73
CA ASN A 623 -24.20 10.65 -21.12
C ASN A 623 -25.08 11.85 -21.53
N GLY A 624 -24.90 12.31 -22.78
CA GLY A 624 -25.48 13.55 -23.27
C GLY A 624 -26.98 13.46 -23.56
N GLY A 625 -27.78 14.20 -22.78
CA GLY A 625 -29.22 14.37 -23.02
C GLY A 625 -30.00 14.53 -21.73
N ALA A 626 -30.29 15.78 -21.35
CA ALA A 626 -31.13 16.16 -20.20
C ALA A 626 -30.65 15.71 -18.79
N GLY A 627 -29.58 16.34 -18.31
CA GLY A 627 -29.50 16.85 -16.91
C GLY A 627 -29.24 15.88 -15.76
N GLU A 628 -29.63 14.61 -15.82
CA GLU A 628 -29.44 13.66 -14.71
C GLU A 628 -28.13 12.87 -14.86
N VAL A 629 -27.06 13.53 -14.43
CA VAL A 629 -25.66 13.07 -14.41
C VAL A 629 -25.43 11.91 -13.42
N ILE A 630 -26.16 12.00 -12.32
CA ILE A 630 -26.16 11.19 -11.13
C ILE A 630 -27.60 11.34 -10.65
N THR A 631 -28.36 10.25 -10.51
CA THR A 631 -29.67 10.36 -9.88
C THR A 631 -29.47 10.46 -8.37
N CYS A 632 -29.46 11.71 -7.89
CA CYS A 632 -29.57 12.02 -6.48
C CYS A 632 -31.03 11.83 -6.06
N THR A 633 -31.28 11.14 -4.94
CA THR A 633 -32.63 11.12 -4.37
C THR A 633 -33.05 12.55 -4.01
N GLY A 634 -34.23 12.97 -4.50
CA GLY A 634 -34.79 14.29 -4.20
C GLY A 634 -34.74 14.60 -2.71
N SER A 635 -34.26 15.81 -2.39
CA SER A 635 -33.87 16.21 -1.04
C SER A 635 -34.96 15.96 0.00
N VAL A 636 -34.75 14.96 0.85
CA VAL A 636 -35.33 14.97 2.20
C VAL A 636 -34.35 15.74 3.06
N ALA A 637 -34.58 17.05 3.16
CA ALA A 637 -33.80 17.91 4.03
C ALA A 637 -33.85 17.35 5.46
N ALA A 638 -32.70 16.94 5.98
CA ALA A 638 -32.54 16.71 7.40
C ALA A 638 -32.68 18.06 8.10
N CYS A 639 -33.86 18.36 8.64
CA CYS A 639 -34.07 19.52 9.49
C CYS A 639 -33.18 19.39 10.74
N SER A 640 -32.03 20.07 10.72
CA SER A 640 -31.22 20.29 11.91
C SER A 640 -32.06 20.98 12.96
N SER A 641 -32.11 20.41 14.16
CA SER A 641 -32.99 20.84 15.25
C SER A 641 -32.53 22.14 15.92
N THR A 642 -32.78 23.28 15.27
CA THR A 642 -32.76 24.62 15.87
C THR A 642 -33.82 25.49 15.20
N ASP A 643 -35.05 25.41 15.69
CA ASP A 643 -36.00 26.53 15.86
C ASP A 643 -37.33 25.98 16.38
N LEU A 644 -37.60 26.19 17.66
CA LEU A 644 -38.76 25.63 18.35
C LEU A 644 -39.41 26.68 19.27
N PHE A 645 -39.89 27.77 18.68
CA PHE A 645 -40.85 28.70 19.27
C PHE A 645 -41.57 29.53 18.19
N SER A 646 -42.78 29.12 17.76
CA SER A 646 -43.95 30.01 17.65
C SER A 646 -45.22 29.23 17.27
N THR A 647 -46.21 29.29 18.16
CA THR A 647 -47.67 29.26 17.93
C THR A 647 -48.26 28.46 16.75
N ALA A 648 -49.04 27.43 17.09
CA ALA A 648 -49.99 26.80 16.16
C ALA A 648 -51.11 27.76 15.72
N THR A 649 -51.65 27.53 14.52
CA THR A 649 -53.06 27.82 14.23
C THR A 649 -53.58 26.78 13.23
N GLU A 650 -54.80 26.33 13.46
CA GLU A 650 -55.41 25.15 12.87
C GLU A 650 -56.48 25.55 11.84
N VAL A 651 -56.39 25.06 10.60
CA VAL A 651 -57.48 25.10 9.62
C VAL A 651 -57.49 23.81 8.82
N GLN A 652 -58.55 23.01 8.97
CA GLN A 652 -58.92 21.95 8.03
C GLN A 652 -59.71 22.57 6.87
N GLU A 653 -59.53 22.10 5.62
CA GLU A 653 -60.70 21.78 4.79
C GLU A 653 -60.45 20.85 3.58
N HIS A 654 -61.29 19.82 3.53
CA HIS A 654 -61.86 19.08 2.38
C HIS A 654 -61.18 19.03 0.99
N ARG A 655 -60.60 17.85 0.73
CA ARG A 655 -60.92 16.91 -0.38
C ARG A 655 -61.95 17.39 -1.44
N MET A 656 -61.55 17.45 -2.72
CA MET A 656 -62.39 16.99 -3.84
C MET A 656 -61.59 16.43 -5.01
N ILE A 657 -62.20 15.48 -5.72
CA ILE A 657 -61.65 14.73 -6.86
C ILE A 657 -62.37 15.20 -8.13
N THR A 658 -61.68 15.32 -9.26
CA THR A 658 -62.27 15.03 -10.59
C THR A 658 -61.23 14.76 -11.67
N ARG A 659 -61.63 13.95 -12.67
CA ARG A 659 -60.88 13.54 -13.87
C ARG A 659 -61.34 14.33 -15.10
N GLY A 660 -60.54 14.30 -16.17
CA GLY A 660 -60.85 14.75 -17.53
C GLY A 660 -59.59 15.31 -18.19
N GLU A 661 -58.75 14.55 -18.90
CA GLU A 661 -58.98 13.92 -20.21
C GLU A 661 -59.66 14.84 -21.24
N CYS A 662 -58.89 15.36 -22.20
CA CYS A 662 -59.03 15.09 -23.65
C CYS A 662 -58.21 16.05 -24.54
N PHE A 663 -57.57 15.49 -25.58
CA PHE A 663 -57.24 16.02 -26.94
C PHE A 663 -56.89 17.53 -27.16
N GLY A 664 -56.01 17.91 -28.08
CA GLY A 664 -55.25 17.16 -29.09
C GLY A 664 -54.99 18.01 -30.35
N GLY A 665 -53.81 17.86 -30.99
CA GLY A 665 -53.43 18.56 -32.23
C GLY A 665 -53.07 20.05 -32.07
N GLY A 666 -52.31 20.69 -32.96
CA GLY A 666 -51.57 20.13 -34.10
C GLY A 666 -51.21 21.19 -35.15
N GLY A 667 -49.91 21.42 -35.37
CA GLY A 667 -49.34 21.97 -36.61
C GLY A 667 -49.50 23.48 -36.91
N GLY A 668 -48.46 24.07 -37.51
CA GLY A 668 -48.65 25.06 -38.58
C GLY A 668 -48.03 26.45 -38.42
N GLY A 669 -46.80 26.63 -38.91
CA GLY A 669 -46.50 27.78 -39.76
C GLY A 669 -45.99 29.08 -39.10
N PRO A 670 -45.49 30.04 -39.93
CA PRO A 670 -44.25 30.73 -39.56
C PRO A 670 -44.23 32.26 -39.72
N LYS A 671 -43.09 32.84 -39.34
CA LYS A 671 -42.57 34.19 -39.62
C LYS A 671 -43.22 35.38 -38.89
N LEU A 672 -42.37 36.15 -38.22
CA LEU A 672 -42.28 37.59 -38.48
C LEU A 672 -40.82 38.06 -38.40
N GLU A 673 -40.45 39.03 -39.23
CA GLU A 673 -39.12 39.61 -39.30
C GLU A 673 -38.91 40.66 -38.21
N ASN A 674 -37.65 40.95 -37.86
CA ASN A 674 -37.25 42.35 -37.69
C ASN A 674 -35.76 42.54 -38.01
N SER A 675 -35.47 43.62 -38.72
CA SER A 675 -34.15 43.94 -39.28
C SER A 675 -33.49 45.07 -38.49
N ILE A 676 -32.22 44.91 -38.11
CA ILE A 676 -31.32 46.04 -37.80
C ILE A 676 -29.96 45.78 -38.46
N LYS A 677 -29.54 46.70 -39.33
CA LYS A 677 -28.16 46.82 -39.84
C LYS A 677 -27.35 47.69 -38.87
N GLY A 678 -26.06 47.37 -38.67
CA GLY A 678 -25.16 48.24 -37.91
C GLY A 678 -23.70 47.87 -38.11
N ASN A 679 -22.88 48.81 -38.59
CA ASN A 679 -21.45 48.61 -38.81
C ASN A 679 -20.68 48.51 -37.48
N ALA A 680 -19.73 47.57 -37.38
CA ALA A 680 -18.75 47.55 -36.31
C ALA A 680 -17.63 48.57 -36.62
N MET A 681 -17.65 49.72 -35.94
CA MET A 681 -16.57 50.69 -35.95
C MET A 681 -15.73 50.55 -34.68
N VAL A 682 -14.41 50.58 -34.84
CA VAL A 682 -13.45 50.41 -33.74
C VAL A 682 -13.52 51.59 -32.77
N HIS A 683 -13.69 51.30 -31.48
CA HIS A 683 -13.36 52.23 -30.41
C HIS A 683 -12.51 51.49 -29.35
N GLY A 684 -11.25 51.90 -29.22
CA GLY A 684 -10.41 51.46 -28.11
C GLY A 684 -10.80 52.19 -26.83
N ILE A 685 -10.84 51.47 -25.71
CA ILE A 685 -10.86 52.06 -24.37
C ILE A 685 -9.58 51.64 -23.65
N LEU A 686 -8.87 52.68 -23.22
CA LEU A 686 -7.62 52.62 -22.47
C LEU A 686 -7.91 52.18 -21.03
N PHE A 687 -7.17 51.17 -20.53
CA PHE A 687 -7.10 50.89 -19.10
C PHE A 687 -5.66 51.10 -18.62
N GLU A 688 -5.45 52.15 -17.84
CA GLU A 688 -4.21 52.36 -17.09
C GLU A 688 -4.07 51.28 -16.01
N PHE A 689 -3.01 50.48 -16.08
CA PHE A 689 -2.59 49.66 -14.95
C PHE A 689 -1.55 50.43 -14.13
N LYS A 690 -1.92 50.83 -12.90
CA LYS A 690 -0.96 51.30 -11.90
C LYS A 690 0.01 50.18 -11.55
N ALA A 691 1.30 50.46 -11.65
CA ALA A 691 2.35 49.51 -11.30
C ALA A 691 2.36 49.23 -9.79
N GLY A 692 2.23 47.95 -9.42
CA GLY A 692 2.40 47.44 -8.07
C GLY A 692 2.87 45.99 -8.12
N ASP A 693 4.17 45.78 -7.90
CA ASP A 693 4.88 44.52 -7.65
C ASP A 693 4.28 43.22 -8.22
N VAL A 694 4.44 43.01 -9.53
CA VAL A 694 4.40 41.67 -10.14
C VAL A 694 5.81 41.29 -10.59
N LYS A 695 6.33 40.18 -10.07
CA LYS A 695 7.70 39.73 -10.35
C LYS A 695 7.80 39.14 -11.75
N PHE A 696 8.87 39.51 -12.46
CA PHE A 696 9.19 39.09 -13.83
C PHE A 696 9.47 37.58 -13.99
N THR A 697 9.32 36.78 -12.93
CA THR A 697 9.54 35.33 -12.92
C THR A 697 8.41 34.54 -13.56
N ASP A 698 7.18 35.02 -13.49
CA ASP A 698 6.01 34.14 -13.63
C ASP A 698 5.52 34.03 -15.08
N PHE A 699 5.74 35.07 -15.90
CA PHE A 699 5.55 35.02 -17.36
C PHE A 699 6.62 34.17 -18.07
N PHE A 700 7.83 34.07 -17.51
CA PHE A 700 8.94 33.34 -18.12
C PHE A 700 8.67 31.81 -18.14
N TRP A 701 8.03 31.27 -17.10
CA TRP A 701 7.71 29.85 -17.01
C TRP A 701 6.57 29.41 -17.93
N LEU A 702 5.55 30.25 -18.13
CA LEU A 702 4.44 29.96 -19.05
C LEU A 702 4.91 29.94 -20.51
N PHE A 703 5.76 30.90 -20.91
CA PHE A 703 6.33 30.93 -22.27
C PHE A 703 7.31 29.77 -22.54
N LEU A 704 8.02 29.30 -21.51
CA LEU A 704 8.90 28.12 -21.61
C LEU A 704 8.12 26.80 -21.71
N ALA A 705 7.01 26.66 -20.97
CA ALA A 705 6.18 25.46 -20.98
C ALA A 705 5.56 25.18 -22.37
N GLU A 706 5.23 26.21 -23.14
CA GLU A 706 4.62 26.09 -24.47
C GLU A 706 5.65 25.82 -25.59
N LYS A 707 6.94 26.13 -25.37
CA LYS A 707 8.01 25.96 -26.37
C LYS A 707 8.99 24.82 -26.10
N MET A 708 9.09 24.28 -24.89
CA MET A 708 9.97 23.15 -24.56
C MET A 708 9.37 21.78 -24.93
N SER A 709 9.04 21.62 -26.21
CA SER A 709 8.89 20.31 -26.87
C SER A 709 10.05 20.02 -27.82
N TYR A 710 11.32 20.11 -27.37
CA TYR A 710 12.48 19.45 -28.01
C TYR A 710 13.70 19.37 -27.05
N SER A 711 14.36 18.20 -27.02
CA SER A 711 15.71 17.89 -26.49
C SER A 711 16.06 18.21 -25.02
N LEU A 712 16.23 17.16 -24.20
CA LEU A 712 16.80 17.22 -22.84
C LEU A 712 18.34 17.19 -22.83
N ALA A 713 19.00 18.00 -23.68
CA ALA A 713 20.46 18.12 -23.70
C ALA A 713 20.99 19.20 -22.74
N ASP A 714 20.18 20.22 -22.43
CA ASP A 714 20.65 21.44 -21.77
C ASP A 714 20.81 21.33 -20.24
N PHE A 715 20.30 20.25 -19.62
CA PHE A 715 20.27 20.14 -18.15
C PHE A 715 21.60 19.69 -17.52
N VAL A 716 22.55 19.16 -18.31
CA VAL A 716 23.82 18.59 -17.78
C VAL A 716 24.87 19.66 -17.49
N CYS A 717 24.78 20.86 -18.07
CA CYS A 717 25.83 21.88 -17.96
C CYS A 717 25.60 22.97 -16.90
N VAL A 718 24.41 23.05 -16.29
CA VAL A 718 24.10 24.09 -15.26
C VAL A 718 24.51 23.64 -13.84
N GLY A 719 24.85 22.37 -13.65
CA GLY A 719 25.24 21.78 -12.36
C GLY A 719 26.65 22.15 -11.83
N ILE A 720 27.49 22.86 -12.59
CA ILE A 720 28.87 23.20 -12.20
C ILE A 720 29.01 24.72 -11.97
N GLY A 721 28.09 25.27 -11.17
CA GLY A 721 27.92 26.71 -10.98
C GLY A 721 27.92 27.20 -9.53
N LYS A 722 28.36 26.39 -8.54
CA LYS A 722 28.41 26.80 -7.13
C LYS A 722 29.37 25.96 -6.25
N ILE A 723 30.65 25.93 -6.62
CA ILE A 723 31.72 25.47 -5.72
C ILE A 723 32.40 26.72 -5.14
N LYS A 724 32.35 26.88 -3.82
CA LYS A 724 33.17 27.88 -3.11
C LYS A 724 34.61 27.37 -3.01
N SER A 725 35.54 28.12 -3.61
CA SER A 725 36.96 28.26 -3.23
C SER A 725 37.64 27.05 -2.56
N GLY A 726 38.34 26.24 -3.35
CA GLY A 726 39.24 25.19 -2.85
C GLY A 726 40.06 24.52 -3.96
N SER A 727 41.27 25.05 -4.20
CA SER A 727 42.39 24.47 -4.98
C SER A 727 42.18 23.99 -6.43
N PHE A 728 43.01 24.54 -7.33
CA PHE A 728 43.53 23.97 -8.59
C PHE A 728 42.57 23.27 -9.58
N PHE A 729 42.10 24.02 -10.58
CA PHE A 729 41.86 23.50 -11.94
C PHE A 729 42.20 24.58 -12.99
N ASP A 730 42.70 24.14 -14.14
CA ASP A 730 43.35 24.98 -15.14
C ASP A 730 42.36 25.85 -15.97
N ASN A 731 42.67 27.13 -16.12
CA ASN A 731 41.75 28.15 -16.63
C ASN A 731 41.51 28.07 -18.15
N ASP A 732 42.47 27.57 -18.94
CA ASP A 732 42.37 27.64 -20.39
C ASP A 732 41.44 26.59 -21.01
N ASN A 733 41.26 25.43 -20.36
CA ASN A 733 40.26 24.44 -20.78
C ASN A 733 38.82 24.98 -20.64
N ILE A 734 38.52 25.71 -19.56
CA ILE A 734 37.23 26.37 -19.36
C ILE A 734 37.02 27.48 -20.41
N ARG A 735 38.09 28.21 -20.76
CA ARG A 735 38.07 29.25 -21.80
C ARG A 735 37.93 28.67 -23.22
N MET A 736 38.40 27.44 -23.46
CA MET A 736 38.18 26.73 -24.72
C MET A 736 36.75 26.21 -24.85
N GLY A 737 36.21 25.55 -23.82
CA GLY A 737 34.82 25.08 -23.79
C GLY A 737 33.80 26.22 -24.02
N LYS A 738 33.98 27.36 -23.34
CA LYS A 738 33.16 28.57 -23.55
C LYS A 738 33.22 29.13 -24.98
N ARG A 739 34.32 28.94 -25.71
CA ARG A 739 34.45 29.37 -27.12
C ARG A 739 33.76 28.40 -28.08
N LEU A 740 33.84 27.09 -27.83
CA LEU A 740 33.14 26.07 -28.62
C LEU A 740 31.63 26.19 -28.51
N VAL A 741 31.08 26.32 -27.29
CA VAL A 741 29.63 26.51 -27.06
C VAL A 741 29.13 27.78 -27.77
N ARG A 742 29.86 28.90 -27.67
CA ARG A 742 29.49 30.16 -28.37
C ARG A 742 29.52 30.06 -29.90
N ARG A 743 30.36 29.19 -30.48
CA ARG A 743 30.34 28.91 -31.92
C ARG A 743 29.14 28.04 -32.30
N TRP A 744 28.85 27.00 -31.52
CA TRP A 744 27.74 26.10 -31.75
C TRP A 744 26.38 26.81 -31.66
N CYS A 745 26.13 27.57 -30.59
CA CYS A 745 24.88 28.35 -30.45
C CYS A 745 24.70 29.38 -31.57
N ARG A 746 25.79 29.97 -32.09
CA ARG A 746 25.71 30.91 -33.22
C ARG A 746 25.34 30.20 -34.52
N ALA A 747 25.92 29.04 -34.79
CA ALA A 747 25.60 28.25 -35.98
C ALA A 747 24.12 27.81 -35.99
N GLU A 748 23.59 27.38 -34.85
CA GLU A 748 22.18 26.92 -34.79
C GLU A 748 21.18 28.09 -34.79
N MET A 749 21.54 29.25 -34.21
CA MET A 749 20.77 30.51 -34.38
C MET A 749 20.75 30.97 -35.85
N GLU A 750 21.89 30.91 -36.56
CA GLU A 750 21.95 31.22 -38.00
C GLU A 750 21.19 30.23 -38.88
N LYS A 751 20.94 29.02 -38.39
CA LYS A 751 20.18 27.97 -39.07
C LYS A 751 18.68 28.15 -38.83
N MET A 752 18.28 28.49 -37.61
CA MET A 752 16.91 28.90 -37.27
C MET A 752 16.50 30.20 -37.96
N ALA A 753 17.42 31.14 -38.19
CA ALA A 753 17.14 32.38 -38.93
C ALA A 753 17.05 32.20 -40.47
N ARG A 754 17.29 30.99 -40.98
CA ARG A 754 17.15 30.62 -42.41
C ARG A 754 15.95 29.72 -42.67
N GLN A 755 15.20 29.34 -41.62
CA GLN A 755 13.97 28.57 -41.67
C GLN A 755 12.77 29.49 -41.39
#